data_AF-A0A640KJG2-F1
#
_entry.id   AF-A0A640KJG2-F1
#
_cell.length_a   1.000
_cell.length_b   1.000
_cell.length_c   1.000
_cell.angle_alpha   90.00
_cell.angle_beta   90.00
_cell.angle_gamma   90.00
#
_symmetry.space_group_name_H-M   'P 1'
#
loop_
_entity.id
_entity.type
_entity.pdbx_description
1 polymer ?
#
loop_
_entity_poly.entity_id
_entity_poly.type
_entity_poly.pdbx_seq_one_letter_code
_entity_poly.pdbx_strand_id
1 'polypeptide(L)'
;MASLSSSPSSSRVIAHERVLRYVYEFLDENGYQQTLRALQAESKVPYNVIHVKSDCAGSSCGAPQASLSGKRGSAKGFALASERNLEQAVMEGSWAEVLHVYVDGLLLPEEIKATLYEVILEEMVELHGLAPAARSLLLNAPIFQLMKVDTPARYIRLEKMIEHGQHLMNESALSNARTHHVTPEMLHRRTALLQQLKTAIHFTSGAPIGRLAAALVRAAPADFGGLEGSEHNAHPSSVASLPDGGETPSGGVTSVAARCRKRNREASLPGDAVWADTFLQYPLAAPKEIRRRLPYAGERAACCCAPLLSASEELLVVGCADGVVEFVNVKTGESIANALRHSDGVLCLTRDTTVGAEPAPDWLAVGYRDGWVKVYNINSRKLVRRFENAHTMGITAVFFSGPRNAVSLFGHRSFLVTSSFDGSVKVLDIAAGAVVQTVANCHASAFVHALLPLEGRGTVVDTLRYCFLSSGNDGTVSVWRLQDRREEEADVACGVEVLRVQGSVPLGQIHHELRDAVPTQLYALPYVEDATHGATTARDSTSVSETMTQDALVLTRAGKACVVRITVKDDGNRYFSASLQALCILTTAHPLRSAFPHVHTVVSMSVPLLTLYAADCEGTVSLHNIEMKWYNNEQWSEFGGCMRVSSAADQSALVIVETGKPLKDLQLTCVWSPSQHQPSSVVAYSASLPAIYDMY
;
A
#
# COMPACT_ATOMS: atom_id res chain seq x y z
N MET A 1 23.43 26.47 -28.40
CA MET A 1 22.15 27.02 -27.89
C MET A 1 21.08 25.96 -28.02
N ALA A 2 20.73 25.32 -26.91
CA ALA A 2 19.46 24.62 -26.71
C ALA A 2 19.26 24.57 -25.20
N SER A 3 18.53 25.56 -24.69
CA SER A 3 18.11 25.69 -23.30
C SER A 3 17.13 24.57 -22.95
N LEU A 4 17.58 23.61 -22.15
CA LEU A 4 16.70 22.67 -21.48
C LEU A 4 15.95 23.43 -20.40
N SER A 5 14.66 23.65 -20.66
CA SER A 5 13.68 24.15 -19.70
C SER A 5 13.59 23.21 -18.50
N SER A 6 13.78 23.80 -17.31
CA SER A 6 13.55 23.14 -16.03
C SER A 6 12.05 22.95 -15.81
N SER A 7 11.55 21.75 -16.06
CA SER A 7 10.30 21.28 -15.43
C SER A 7 10.55 21.03 -13.93
N PRO A 8 9.64 21.41 -13.02
CA PRO A 8 9.75 20.98 -11.63
C PRO A 8 9.55 19.47 -11.59
N SER A 9 10.62 18.73 -11.32
CA SER A 9 10.62 17.27 -11.32
C SER A 9 9.75 16.72 -10.19
N SER A 10 8.53 16.32 -10.53
CA SER A 10 7.58 15.62 -9.67
C SER A 10 7.93 14.13 -9.49
N SER A 11 9.15 13.80 -9.08
CA SER A 11 9.45 12.44 -8.60
C SER A 11 10.56 12.43 -7.55
N ARG A 12 10.17 12.68 -6.30
CA ARG A 12 11.00 12.47 -5.09
C ARG A 12 10.95 11.00 -4.63
N VAL A 13 10.99 10.04 -5.57
CA VAL A 13 10.78 8.61 -5.31
C VAL A 13 12.02 7.82 -5.70
N ILE A 14 12.51 6.96 -4.80
CA ILE A 14 13.61 6.03 -5.08
C ILE A 14 13.02 4.74 -5.65
N ALA A 15 13.46 4.34 -6.85
CA ALA A 15 13.05 3.07 -7.44
C ALA A 15 13.48 1.86 -6.57
N HIS A 16 12.61 0.86 -6.45
CA HIS A 16 12.84 -0.36 -5.67
C HIS A 16 14.17 -1.05 -6.03
N GLU A 17 14.48 -1.17 -7.33
CA GLU A 17 15.74 -1.75 -7.83
C GLU A 17 16.98 -1.05 -7.27
N ARG A 18 16.89 0.28 -7.10
CA ARG A 18 17.98 1.10 -6.57
C ARG A 18 18.19 0.86 -5.07
N VAL A 19 17.12 0.58 -4.34
CA VAL A 19 17.18 0.23 -2.90
C VAL A 19 17.80 -1.15 -2.74
N LEU A 20 17.32 -2.14 -3.50
CA LEU A 20 17.87 -3.49 -3.51
C LEU A 20 19.37 -3.47 -3.82
N ARG A 21 19.81 -2.64 -4.76
CA ARG A 21 21.24 -2.49 -5.07
C ARG A 21 22.07 -2.09 -3.85
N TYR A 22 21.59 -1.16 -3.02
CA TYR A 22 22.30 -0.78 -1.79
C TYR A 22 22.25 -1.86 -0.70
N VAL A 23 21.16 -2.65 -0.65
CA VAL A 23 21.08 -3.82 0.24
C VAL A 23 22.06 -4.90 -0.21
N TYR A 24 22.18 -5.15 -1.51
CA TYR A 24 23.16 -6.09 -2.06
C TYR A 24 24.59 -5.65 -1.77
N GLU A 25 24.92 -4.36 -2.01
CA GLU A 25 26.22 -3.80 -1.67
C GLU A 25 26.54 -4.02 -0.18
N PHE A 26 25.59 -3.77 0.72
CA PHE A 26 25.77 -4.00 2.16
C PHE A 26 25.95 -5.49 2.53
N LEU A 27 25.15 -6.39 1.96
CA LEU A 27 25.27 -7.83 2.24
C LEU A 27 26.60 -8.38 1.74
N ASP A 28 27.05 -7.91 0.58
CA ASP A 28 28.33 -8.27 -0.03
C ASP A 28 29.50 -7.76 0.82
N GLU A 29 29.47 -6.50 1.26
CA GLU A 29 30.44 -5.88 2.18
C GLU A 29 30.64 -6.69 3.47
N ASN A 30 29.55 -7.16 4.06
CA ASN A 30 29.57 -7.88 5.33
C ASN A 30 29.77 -9.40 5.16
N GLY A 31 29.99 -9.88 3.93
CA GLY A 31 30.24 -11.30 3.65
C GLY A 31 29.02 -12.21 3.76
N TYR A 32 27.80 -11.66 3.75
CA TYR A 32 26.54 -12.42 3.80
C TYR A 32 26.14 -12.98 2.43
N GLN A 33 27.02 -13.79 1.84
CA GLN A 33 26.89 -14.30 0.47
C GLN A 33 25.66 -15.20 0.26
N GLN A 34 25.27 -15.98 1.28
CA GLN A 34 24.08 -16.84 1.20
C GLN A 34 22.79 -16.00 1.16
N THR A 35 22.70 -14.99 2.01
CA THR A 35 21.56 -14.07 2.08
C THR A 35 21.45 -13.25 0.81
N LEU A 36 22.58 -12.76 0.28
CA LEU A 36 22.62 -12.04 -1.00
C LEU A 36 22.05 -12.89 -2.13
N ARG A 37 22.49 -14.15 -2.26
CA ARG A 37 22.00 -15.07 -3.29
C ARG A 37 20.51 -15.41 -3.14
N ALA A 38 20.04 -15.61 -1.91
CA ALA A 38 18.63 -15.87 -1.64
C ALA A 38 17.76 -14.67 -2.03
N LEU A 39 18.17 -13.46 -1.63
CA LEU A 39 17.44 -12.23 -1.94
C LEU A 39 17.44 -11.89 -3.45
N GLN A 40 18.56 -12.16 -4.13
CA GLN A 40 18.65 -12.06 -5.58
C GLN A 40 17.70 -13.04 -6.29
N ALA A 41 17.60 -14.29 -5.80
CA ALA A 41 16.70 -15.29 -6.37
C ALA A 41 15.22 -14.92 -6.19
N GLU A 42 14.86 -14.33 -5.04
CA GLU A 42 13.50 -13.89 -4.75
C GLU A 42 13.11 -12.62 -5.54
N SER A 43 13.99 -11.62 -5.55
CA SER A 43 13.72 -10.33 -6.22
C SER A 43 13.84 -10.38 -7.74
N LYS A 44 14.59 -11.36 -8.28
CA LYS A 44 14.96 -11.44 -9.70
C LYS A 44 15.71 -10.23 -10.24
N VAL A 45 16.29 -9.39 -9.37
CA VAL A 45 17.14 -8.25 -9.77
C VAL A 45 18.61 -8.68 -9.73
N PRO A 46 19.34 -8.62 -10.86
CA PRO A 46 20.72 -9.10 -10.92
C PRO A 46 21.67 -8.14 -10.18
N TYR A 47 22.60 -8.73 -9.41
CA TYR A 47 23.76 -8.03 -8.87
C TYR A 47 25.02 -8.79 -9.31
N ASN A 48 25.47 -8.47 -10.51
CA ASN A 48 26.58 -9.12 -11.20
C ASN A 48 27.87 -8.31 -11.06
N VAL A 49 28.29 -8.08 -9.82
CA VAL A 49 29.46 -7.28 -9.48
C VAL A 49 30.60 -8.21 -9.05
N ILE A 50 31.79 -8.02 -9.63
CA ILE A 50 33.01 -8.75 -9.26
C ILE A 50 34.01 -7.74 -8.70
N HIS A 51 34.42 -7.95 -7.44
CA HIS A 51 35.44 -7.12 -6.80
C HIS A 51 36.85 -7.55 -7.23
N VAL A 52 37.56 -6.63 -7.85
CA VAL A 52 38.95 -6.82 -8.26
C VAL A 52 39.84 -6.47 -7.06
N LYS A 53 40.57 -7.46 -6.52
CA LYS A 53 41.58 -7.19 -5.48
C LYS A 53 42.67 -6.29 -6.08
N SER A 54 42.87 -5.09 -5.53
CA SER A 54 44.03 -4.27 -5.90
C SER A 54 45.29 -4.92 -5.35
N ASP A 55 46.30 -5.11 -6.19
CA ASP A 55 47.63 -5.52 -5.75
C ASP A 55 48.26 -4.40 -4.90
N CYS A 56 47.97 -4.38 -3.60
CA CYS A 56 48.75 -3.61 -2.65
C CYS A 56 50.04 -4.38 -2.40
N ALA A 57 51.12 -3.92 -3.03
CA ALA A 57 52.46 -4.28 -2.65
C ALA A 57 52.68 -3.94 -1.16
N GLY A 58 52.86 -4.98 -0.34
CA GLY A 58 53.43 -4.91 1.00
C GLY A 58 52.49 -4.50 2.14
N SER A 59 51.82 -5.47 2.76
CA SER A 59 51.77 -5.60 4.22
C SER A 59 51.00 -6.87 4.59
N SER A 60 51.67 -7.80 5.25
CA SER A 60 51.10 -8.99 5.86
C SER A 60 50.32 -8.62 7.13
N CYS A 61 49.05 -9.00 7.22
CA CYS A 61 48.37 -9.45 8.45
C CYS A 61 47.02 -10.08 8.05
N GLY A 62 46.83 -11.36 8.38
CA GLY A 62 45.72 -12.18 7.89
C GLY A 62 44.45 -12.14 8.75
N ALA A 63 43.35 -12.57 8.13
CA ALA A 63 42.20 -13.18 8.79
C ALA A 63 41.70 -14.33 7.89
N PRO A 64 41.30 -15.48 8.45
CA PRO A 64 41.06 -16.69 7.66
C PRO A 64 39.69 -16.62 7.00
N GLN A 65 39.63 -16.69 5.66
CA GLN A 65 38.39 -17.01 4.97
C GLN A 65 38.18 -18.53 5.00
N ALA A 66 37.01 -18.92 5.48
CA ALA A 66 36.57 -20.30 5.61
C ALA A 66 36.59 -21.01 4.25
N SER A 67 37.45 -22.02 4.15
CA SER A 67 37.52 -22.98 3.07
C SER A 67 36.25 -23.86 3.05
N LEU A 68 35.48 -23.79 1.97
CA LEU A 68 34.53 -24.85 1.62
C LEU A 68 35.30 -25.99 0.96
N SER A 69 35.41 -27.10 1.69
CA SER A 69 36.01 -28.34 1.23
C SER A 69 35.10 -29.07 0.25
N GLY A 70 35.59 -29.29 -0.97
CA GLY A 70 35.11 -30.29 -1.91
C GLY A 70 36.29 -30.85 -2.70
N LYS A 71 36.87 -31.96 -2.22
CA LYS A 71 37.95 -32.67 -2.91
C LYS A 71 37.52 -33.11 -4.30
N ARG A 72 38.12 -32.55 -5.37
CA ARG A 72 38.43 -33.24 -6.64
C ARG A 72 39.72 -32.66 -7.23
N GLY A 73 40.59 -33.54 -7.72
CA GLY A 73 42.00 -33.27 -7.95
C GLY A 73 42.36 -32.58 -9.26
N SER A 74 43.60 -32.04 -9.25
CA SER A 74 44.50 -31.67 -10.34
C SER A 74 44.03 -30.62 -11.37
N ALA A 75 44.53 -29.38 -11.22
CA ALA A 75 45.20 -28.55 -12.24
C ALA A 75 45.21 -27.06 -11.82
N LYS A 76 46.25 -26.31 -12.25
CA LYS A 76 46.46 -24.84 -12.15
C LYS A 76 45.38 -24.01 -11.44
N GLY A 77 45.75 -23.31 -10.36
CA GLY A 77 44.91 -22.25 -9.80
C GLY A 77 44.58 -21.21 -10.86
N PHE A 78 43.30 -20.85 -10.99
CA PHE A 78 42.83 -19.81 -11.91
C PHE A 78 43.38 -18.43 -11.54
N ALA A 79 43.54 -17.55 -12.53
CA ALA A 79 44.02 -16.19 -12.30
C ALA A 79 43.02 -15.37 -11.46
N LEU A 80 43.51 -14.31 -10.82
CA LEU A 80 42.65 -13.36 -10.10
C LEU A 80 41.62 -12.74 -11.06
N ALA A 81 40.38 -12.61 -10.63
CA ALA A 81 39.32 -12.07 -11.45
C ALA A 81 39.59 -10.59 -11.81
N SER A 82 39.72 -10.30 -13.10
CA SER A 82 39.83 -8.94 -13.63
C SER A 82 39.22 -8.87 -15.03
N GLU A 83 38.84 -7.67 -15.47
CA GLU A 83 38.29 -7.47 -16.81
C GLU A 83 39.28 -7.95 -17.89
N ARG A 84 40.57 -7.65 -17.73
CA ARG A 84 41.63 -8.08 -18.66
C ARG A 84 41.80 -9.61 -18.69
N ASN A 85 41.68 -10.27 -17.53
CA ASN A 85 41.80 -11.72 -17.44
C ASN A 85 40.56 -12.42 -18.01
N LEU A 86 39.37 -11.80 -17.92
CA LEU A 86 38.18 -12.27 -18.62
C LEU A 86 38.36 -12.20 -20.14
N GLU A 87 38.86 -11.07 -20.66
CA GLU A 87 39.16 -10.93 -22.09
C GLU A 87 40.14 -12.01 -22.55
N GLN A 88 41.23 -12.20 -21.80
CA GLN A 88 42.24 -13.20 -22.11
C GLN A 88 41.65 -14.62 -22.08
N ALA A 89 40.91 -14.98 -21.03
CA ALA A 89 40.32 -16.32 -20.89
C ALA A 89 39.32 -16.64 -22.01
N VAL A 90 38.48 -15.68 -22.43
CA VAL A 90 37.56 -15.86 -23.55
C VAL A 90 38.33 -15.97 -24.87
N MET A 91 39.33 -15.13 -25.09
CA MET A 91 40.12 -15.14 -26.33
C MET A 91 40.99 -16.40 -26.46
N GLU A 92 41.48 -16.95 -25.36
CA GLU A 92 42.24 -18.21 -25.32
C GLU A 92 41.34 -19.45 -25.39
N GLY A 93 40.04 -19.33 -25.11
CA GLY A 93 39.11 -20.46 -25.03
C GLY A 93 39.23 -21.25 -23.72
N SER A 94 39.67 -20.59 -22.65
CA SER A 94 39.75 -21.13 -21.29
C SER A 94 38.35 -21.18 -20.66
N TRP A 95 37.44 -21.98 -21.23
CA TRP A 95 36.03 -21.99 -20.83
C TRP A 95 35.81 -22.46 -19.38
N ALA A 96 36.70 -23.29 -18.85
CA ALA A 96 36.68 -23.68 -17.44
C ALA A 96 36.91 -22.48 -16.51
N GLU A 97 37.84 -21.59 -16.87
CA GLU A 97 38.10 -20.35 -16.13
C GLU A 97 36.94 -19.36 -16.26
N VAL A 98 36.39 -19.20 -17.47
CA VAL A 98 35.21 -18.36 -17.71
C VAL A 98 34.03 -18.82 -16.84
N LEU A 99 33.72 -20.12 -16.85
CA LEU A 99 32.60 -20.67 -16.09
C LEU A 99 32.82 -20.58 -14.58
N HIS A 100 34.00 -20.95 -14.08
CA HIS A 100 34.24 -21.02 -12.63
C HIS A 100 34.52 -19.66 -11.97
N VAL A 101 35.21 -18.75 -12.66
CA VAL A 101 35.64 -17.47 -12.07
C VAL A 101 34.62 -16.36 -12.31
N TYR A 102 33.95 -16.36 -13.47
CA TYR A 102 33.15 -15.22 -13.91
C TYR A 102 31.65 -15.50 -14.07
N VAL A 103 31.24 -16.76 -14.16
CA VAL A 103 29.81 -17.12 -14.36
C VAL A 103 29.20 -17.77 -13.12
N ASP A 104 29.99 -18.54 -12.38
CA ASP A 104 29.52 -19.21 -11.17
C ASP A 104 29.03 -18.21 -10.12
N GLY A 105 27.81 -18.41 -9.63
CA GLY A 105 27.16 -17.52 -8.67
C GLY A 105 26.55 -16.22 -9.25
N LEU A 106 26.68 -15.93 -10.55
CA LEU A 106 26.06 -14.74 -11.17
C LEU A 106 24.69 -15.02 -11.80
N LEU A 107 23.78 -14.06 -11.66
CA LEU A 107 22.49 -14.05 -12.33
C LEU A 107 22.60 -13.35 -13.69
N LEU A 108 23.24 -14.02 -14.64
CA LEU A 108 23.29 -13.55 -16.04
C LEU A 108 21.96 -13.83 -16.75
N PRO A 109 21.54 -12.93 -17.68
CA PRO A 109 20.42 -13.18 -18.58
C PRO A 109 20.54 -14.52 -19.31
N GLU A 110 19.42 -15.21 -19.48
CA GLU A 110 19.37 -16.55 -20.09
C GLU A 110 19.92 -16.56 -21.52
N GLU A 111 19.67 -15.50 -22.30
CA GLU A 111 20.20 -15.38 -23.66
C GLU A 111 21.73 -15.34 -23.72
N ILE A 112 22.37 -14.69 -22.74
CA ILE A 112 23.84 -14.62 -22.65
C ILE A 112 24.39 -15.98 -22.21
N LYS A 113 23.74 -16.65 -21.26
CA LYS A 113 24.10 -18.03 -20.87
C LYS A 113 23.94 -19.00 -22.04
N ALA A 114 22.84 -18.91 -22.78
CA ALA A 114 22.59 -19.74 -23.95
C ALA A 114 23.68 -19.56 -25.01
N THR A 115 24.05 -18.31 -25.31
CA THR A 115 25.15 -17.97 -26.25
C THR A 115 26.50 -18.50 -25.77
N LEU A 116 26.79 -18.44 -24.46
CA LEU A 116 28.01 -19.02 -23.90
C LEU A 116 28.10 -20.54 -24.06
N TYR A 117 27.04 -21.25 -23.70
CA TYR A 117 27.02 -22.70 -23.84
C TYR A 117 27.03 -23.13 -25.30
N GLU A 118 26.41 -22.36 -26.20
CA GLU A 118 26.46 -22.57 -27.65
C GLU A 118 27.89 -22.47 -28.18
N VAL A 119 28.62 -21.40 -27.85
CA VAL A 119 30.03 -21.26 -28.26
C VAL A 119 30.86 -22.43 -27.71
N ILE A 120 30.75 -22.76 -26.41
CA ILE A 120 31.49 -23.88 -25.80
C ILE A 120 31.21 -25.19 -26.56
N LEU A 121 29.95 -25.47 -26.87
CA LEU A 121 29.55 -26.69 -27.57
C LEU A 121 30.12 -26.73 -29.00
N GLU A 122 30.02 -25.62 -29.73
CA GLU A 122 30.60 -25.49 -31.06
C GLU A 122 32.11 -25.74 -31.04
N GLU A 123 32.84 -25.17 -30.07
CA GLU A 123 34.28 -25.38 -29.96
C GLU A 123 34.65 -26.82 -29.56
N MET A 124 33.85 -27.45 -28.70
CA MET A 124 34.03 -28.86 -28.34
C MET A 124 33.94 -29.79 -29.56
N VAL A 125 33.09 -29.46 -30.53
CA VAL A 125 32.91 -30.24 -31.76
C VAL A 125 33.96 -29.87 -32.82
N GLU A 126 34.14 -28.58 -33.10
CA GLU A 126 34.96 -28.09 -34.22
C GLU A 126 36.47 -28.09 -33.94
N LEU A 127 36.91 -27.78 -32.71
CA LEU A 127 38.34 -27.73 -32.35
C LEU A 127 38.83 -29.01 -31.70
N HIS A 128 38.02 -29.59 -30.81
CA HIS A 128 38.46 -30.70 -29.99
C HIS A 128 37.97 -32.06 -30.49
N GLY A 129 37.04 -32.09 -31.46
CA GLY A 129 36.46 -33.33 -31.98
C GLY A 129 35.71 -34.14 -30.92
N LEU A 130 35.36 -33.55 -29.79
CA LEU A 130 34.74 -34.22 -28.64
C LEU A 130 33.22 -34.31 -28.79
N ALA A 131 32.75 -34.79 -29.95
CA ALA A 131 31.33 -34.88 -30.26
C ALA A 131 30.50 -35.71 -29.25
N PRO A 132 31.01 -36.82 -28.66
CA PRO A 132 30.31 -37.52 -27.59
C PRO A 132 30.13 -36.69 -26.31
N ALA A 133 31.13 -35.88 -25.95
CA ALA A 133 31.05 -35.00 -24.78
C ALA A 133 30.10 -33.82 -25.04
N ALA A 134 30.14 -33.23 -26.24
CA ALA A 134 29.21 -32.20 -26.68
C ALA A 134 27.75 -32.70 -26.65
N ARG A 135 27.51 -33.95 -27.07
CA ARG A 135 26.18 -34.58 -26.96
C ARG A 135 25.72 -34.74 -25.51
N SER A 136 26.62 -35.16 -24.64
CA SER A 136 26.32 -35.25 -23.19
C SER A 136 25.98 -33.88 -22.61
N LEU A 137 26.70 -32.83 -23.00
CA LEU A 137 26.41 -31.46 -22.57
C LEU A 137 25.05 -30.97 -23.08
N LEU A 138 24.74 -31.19 -24.37
CA LEU A 138 23.46 -30.82 -24.99
C LEU A 138 22.25 -31.47 -24.29
N LEU A 139 22.40 -32.72 -23.85
CA LEU A 139 21.33 -33.47 -23.19
C LEU A 139 21.18 -33.12 -21.71
N ASN A 140 22.29 -32.87 -21.00
CA ASN A 140 22.26 -32.77 -19.54
C ASN A 140 22.25 -31.31 -19.03
N ALA A 141 22.70 -30.33 -19.80
CA ALA A 141 22.74 -28.95 -19.32
C ALA A 141 21.32 -28.33 -19.33
N PRO A 142 20.87 -27.73 -18.20
CA PRO A 142 19.53 -27.14 -18.10
C PRO A 142 19.25 -26.07 -19.16
N ILE A 143 20.27 -25.30 -19.55
CA ILE A 143 20.15 -24.23 -20.54
C ILE A 143 19.73 -24.74 -21.92
N PHE A 144 20.16 -25.94 -22.31
CA PHE A 144 19.77 -26.54 -23.58
C PHE A 144 18.36 -27.15 -23.55
N GLN A 145 17.91 -27.60 -22.38
CA GLN A 145 16.52 -28.02 -22.19
C GLN A 145 15.56 -26.83 -22.31
N LEU A 146 15.93 -25.67 -21.75
CA LEU A 146 15.21 -24.42 -21.95
C LEU A 146 15.24 -23.98 -23.43
N MET A 147 16.42 -23.98 -24.06
CA MET A 147 16.57 -23.64 -25.49
C MET A 147 15.72 -24.51 -26.41
N LYS A 148 15.53 -25.80 -26.09
CA LYS A 148 14.67 -26.71 -26.85
C LYS A 148 13.20 -26.28 -26.85
N VAL A 149 12.73 -25.66 -25.75
CA VAL A 149 11.36 -25.15 -25.62
C VAL A 149 11.23 -23.78 -26.25
N ASP A 150 12.16 -22.86 -25.95
CA ASP A 150 12.02 -21.45 -26.34
C ASP A 150 12.49 -21.16 -27.77
N THR A 151 13.57 -21.81 -28.22
CA THR A 151 14.20 -21.59 -29.53
C THR A 151 14.60 -22.92 -30.20
N PRO A 152 13.62 -23.77 -30.58
CA PRO A 152 13.89 -25.12 -31.09
C PRO A 152 14.79 -25.15 -32.33
N ALA A 153 14.77 -24.09 -33.16
CA ALA A 153 15.64 -23.97 -34.33
C ALA A 153 17.14 -23.94 -33.96
N ARG A 154 17.52 -23.27 -32.85
CA ARG A 154 18.91 -23.25 -32.36
C ARG A 154 19.32 -24.62 -31.87
N TYR A 155 18.46 -25.28 -31.09
CA TYR A 155 18.70 -26.62 -30.58
C TYR A 155 18.92 -27.64 -31.70
N ILE A 156 18.04 -27.66 -32.70
CA ILE A 156 18.14 -28.57 -33.86
C ILE A 156 19.42 -28.31 -34.67
N ARG A 157 19.85 -27.04 -34.79
CA ARG A 157 21.12 -26.70 -35.46
C ARG A 157 22.31 -27.35 -34.75
N LEU A 158 22.36 -27.25 -33.41
CA LEU A 158 23.44 -27.83 -32.61
C LEU A 158 23.41 -29.37 -32.64
N GLU A 159 22.23 -29.97 -32.63
CA GLU A 159 22.07 -31.42 -32.78
C GLU A 159 22.62 -31.92 -34.12
N LYS A 160 22.22 -31.28 -35.24
CA LYS A 160 22.72 -31.58 -36.58
C LYS A 160 24.24 -31.39 -36.70
N MET A 161 24.78 -30.36 -36.04
CA MET A 161 26.22 -30.10 -36.03
C MET A 161 26.98 -31.21 -35.29
N ILE A 162 26.48 -31.70 -34.17
CA ILE A 162 27.08 -32.83 -33.44
C ILE A 162 27.02 -34.11 -34.29
N GLU A 163 25.90 -34.39 -34.95
CA GLU A 163 25.75 -35.56 -35.84
C GLU A 163 26.74 -35.50 -37.00
N HIS A 164 26.90 -34.32 -37.62
CA HIS A 164 27.88 -34.10 -38.68
C HIS A 164 29.32 -34.26 -38.18
N GLY A 165 29.63 -33.73 -36.99
CA GLY A 165 30.93 -33.90 -36.35
C GLY A 165 31.26 -35.35 -35.98
N GLN A 166 30.27 -36.14 -35.56
CA GLN A 166 30.43 -37.59 -35.32
C GLN A 166 30.73 -38.34 -36.62
N HIS A 167 30.08 -37.97 -37.72
CA HIS A 167 30.30 -38.57 -39.03
C HIS A 167 31.71 -38.28 -39.57
N LEU A 168 32.18 -37.03 -39.43
CA LEU A 168 33.54 -36.61 -39.81
C LEU A 168 34.62 -37.32 -38.98
N MET A 169 34.38 -37.52 -37.67
CA MET A 169 35.28 -38.27 -36.79
C MET A 169 35.39 -39.73 -37.21
N ASN A 170 34.28 -40.38 -37.54
CA ASN A 170 34.25 -41.77 -38.00
C ASN A 170 35.00 -41.97 -39.34
N GLU A 171 35.00 -40.98 -40.23
CA GLU A 171 35.80 -40.99 -41.47
C GLU A 171 37.29 -40.63 -41.24
N SER A 172 37.59 -39.74 -40.29
CA SER A 172 38.95 -39.25 -40.01
C SER A 172 39.82 -40.18 -39.16
N ALA A 173 39.26 -41.24 -38.58
CA ALA A 173 39.99 -42.25 -37.78
C ALA A 173 41.09 -42.99 -38.57
N LEU A 174 41.19 -42.76 -39.89
CA LEU A 174 42.22 -43.28 -40.79
C LEU A 174 43.39 -42.31 -41.06
N SER A 175 43.40 -41.07 -40.53
CA SER A 175 44.49 -40.11 -40.74
C SER A 175 44.91 -39.38 -39.46
N ASN A 176 46.20 -39.39 -39.17
CA ASN A 176 46.81 -38.82 -37.96
C ASN A 176 46.43 -37.36 -37.67
N ALA A 177 46.29 -37.10 -36.37
CA ALA A 177 46.11 -35.83 -35.65
C ALA A 177 46.29 -34.54 -36.48
N ARG A 178 45.17 -33.96 -36.92
CA ARG A 178 45.12 -32.54 -37.29
C ARG A 178 45.10 -31.72 -36.01
N THR A 179 46.12 -30.91 -35.77
CA THR A 179 46.04 -29.79 -34.84
C THR A 179 45.02 -28.80 -35.43
N HIS A 180 43.79 -28.82 -34.92
CA HIS A 180 42.75 -27.88 -35.33
C HIS A 180 43.15 -26.48 -34.86
N HIS A 181 43.40 -25.56 -35.81
CA HIS A 181 43.70 -24.16 -35.53
C HIS A 181 42.41 -23.35 -35.39
N VAL A 182 42.43 -22.34 -34.51
CA VAL A 182 41.28 -21.43 -34.30
C VAL A 182 40.97 -20.69 -35.60
N THR A 183 39.76 -20.84 -36.12
CA THR A 183 39.32 -20.18 -37.36
C THR A 183 38.95 -18.72 -37.10
N PRO A 184 39.00 -17.84 -38.11
CA PRO A 184 38.57 -16.44 -37.95
C PRO A 184 37.09 -16.33 -37.53
N GLU A 185 36.24 -17.28 -37.91
CA GLU A 185 34.83 -17.33 -37.51
C GLU A 185 34.65 -17.67 -36.03
N MET A 186 35.51 -18.53 -35.47
CA MET A 186 35.53 -18.82 -34.03
C MET A 186 35.99 -17.61 -33.21
N LEU A 187 37.01 -16.90 -33.69
CA LEU A 187 37.44 -15.65 -33.06
C LEU A 187 36.32 -14.61 -33.08
N HIS A 188 35.59 -14.49 -34.19
CA HIS A 188 34.45 -13.59 -34.27
C HIS A 188 33.37 -13.95 -33.23
N ARG A 189 33.04 -15.24 -33.08
CA ARG A 189 32.10 -15.73 -32.05
C ARG A 189 32.59 -15.43 -30.63
N ARG A 190 33.86 -15.68 -30.31
CA ARG A 190 34.48 -15.33 -29.01
C ARG A 190 34.37 -13.83 -28.72
N THR A 191 34.64 -12.97 -29.71
CA THR A 191 34.55 -11.51 -29.54
C THR A 191 33.12 -11.02 -29.33
N ALA A 192 32.13 -11.59 -30.03
CA ALA A 192 30.73 -11.24 -29.85
C ALA A 192 30.22 -11.63 -28.45
N LEU A 193 30.61 -12.82 -27.98
CA LEU A 193 30.32 -13.28 -26.62
C LEU A 193 30.97 -12.39 -25.56
N LEU A 194 32.24 -12.02 -25.75
CA LEU A 194 32.95 -11.13 -24.83
C LEU A 194 32.22 -9.78 -24.69
N GLN A 195 31.72 -9.22 -25.79
CA GLN A 195 30.95 -7.99 -25.76
C GLN A 195 29.65 -8.12 -24.94
N GLN A 196 28.95 -9.26 -25.05
CA GLN A 196 27.75 -9.53 -24.24
C GLN A 196 28.06 -9.76 -22.76
N LEU A 197 29.18 -10.43 -22.43
CA LEU A 197 29.59 -10.61 -21.05
C LEU A 197 29.98 -9.29 -20.39
N LYS A 198 30.65 -8.38 -21.12
CA LYS A 198 31.01 -7.05 -20.64
C LYS A 198 29.83 -6.14 -20.33
N THR A 199 28.69 -6.32 -21.01
CA THR A 199 27.47 -5.56 -20.68
C THR A 199 26.75 -6.11 -19.46
N ALA A 200 26.97 -7.38 -19.11
CA ALA A 200 26.27 -8.07 -18.03
C ALA A 200 27.06 -8.17 -16.71
N ILE A 201 28.40 -8.06 -16.76
CA ILE A 201 29.31 -8.17 -15.60
C ILE A 201 29.95 -6.81 -15.33
N HIS A 202 29.90 -6.37 -14.07
CA HIS A 202 30.51 -5.13 -13.62
C HIS A 202 31.72 -5.40 -12.72
N PHE A 203 32.86 -4.81 -13.05
CA PHE A 203 34.07 -4.91 -12.24
C PHE A 203 34.23 -3.67 -11.36
N THR A 204 34.43 -3.85 -10.06
CA THR A 204 34.66 -2.76 -9.10
C THR A 204 35.98 -2.96 -8.37
N SER A 205 36.82 -1.93 -8.33
CA SER A 205 38.11 -1.92 -7.64
C SER A 205 38.10 -1.06 -6.36
N GLY A 206 37.09 -0.21 -6.20
CA GLY A 206 36.94 0.64 -5.02
C GLY A 206 36.19 -0.08 -3.90
N ALA A 207 36.56 0.20 -2.65
CA ALA A 207 35.72 -0.15 -1.52
C ALA A 207 34.33 0.49 -1.73
N PRO A 208 33.24 -0.27 -1.60
CA PRO A 208 31.90 0.27 -1.75
C PRO A 208 31.65 1.35 -0.69
N ILE A 209 30.79 2.31 -1.05
CA ILE A 209 30.70 3.60 -0.36
C ILE A 209 29.96 3.46 1.01
N GLY A 210 29.58 2.25 1.45
CA GLY A 210 28.95 2.01 2.75
C GLY A 210 27.68 2.84 2.96
N ARG A 211 26.97 3.18 1.88
CA ARG A 211 25.88 4.18 1.90
C ARG A 211 24.72 3.76 2.80
N LEU A 212 24.36 2.47 2.77
CA LEU A 212 23.30 1.94 3.62
C LEU A 212 23.73 1.96 5.09
N ALA A 213 24.95 1.55 5.42
CA ALA A 213 25.48 1.62 6.78
C ALA A 213 25.50 3.08 7.29
N ALA A 214 25.97 4.02 6.46
CA ALA A 214 25.96 5.45 6.79
C ALA A 214 24.53 6.02 6.93
N ALA A 215 23.55 5.50 6.19
CA ALA A 215 22.15 5.89 6.34
C ALA A 215 21.52 5.30 7.62
N LEU A 216 21.79 4.03 7.93
CA LEU A 216 21.32 3.36 9.15
C LEU A 216 21.89 4.02 10.41
N VAL A 217 23.18 4.38 10.40
CA VAL A 217 23.81 5.12 11.51
C VAL A 217 23.19 6.51 11.68
N ARG A 218 22.80 7.18 10.58
CA ARG A 218 22.06 8.45 10.63
C ARG A 218 20.62 8.30 11.14
N ALA A 219 20.00 7.14 10.94
CA ALA A 219 18.62 6.84 11.34
C ALA A 219 18.49 6.22 12.75
N ALA A 220 19.59 5.76 13.36
CA ALA A 220 19.58 5.20 14.70
C ALA A 220 19.22 6.30 15.73
N PRO A 221 18.19 6.10 16.58
CA PRO A 221 17.85 7.06 17.62
C PRO A 221 19.00 7.20 18.61
N ALA A 222 19.24 8.42 19.11
CA ALA A 222 20.29 8.72 20.08
C ALA A 222 20.08 8.10 21.48
N ASP A 223 19.04 7.27 21.65
CA ASP A 223 18.63 6.72 22.93
C ASP A 223 19.11 5.28 23.11
N PHE A 224 20.42 5.13 23.32
CA PHE A 224 20.99 4.02 24.09
C PHE A 224 22.10 4.58 24.98
N GLY A 225 21.69 5.42 25.92
CA GLY A 225 22.51 5.93 27.01
C GLY A 225 21.78 5.74 28.32
N GLY A 226 22.00 4.60 28.98
CA GLY A 226 21.52 4.37 30.34
C GLY A 226 21.26 2.90 30.63
N LEU A 227 22.27 2.18 31.12
CA LEU A 227 22.22 1.32 32.30
C LEU A 227 23.64 0.89 32.68
N GLU A 228 23.93 0.98 33.96
CA GLU A 228 25.24 0.95 34.60
C GLU A 228 25.92 -0.43 34.58
N GLY A 229 27.25 -0.40 34.56
CA GLY A 229 28.10 -1.23 35.43
C GLY A 229 28.28 -2.71 35.11
N SER A 230 29.33 -3.06 34.39
CA SER A 230 30.31 -4.04 34.91
C SER A 230 31.64 -3.85 34.20
N GLU A 231 32.60 -3.33 34.96
CA GLU A 231 34.02 -3.34 34.65
C GLU A 231 34.46 -4.75 34.25
N HIS A 232 35.27 -4.88 33.19
CA HIS A 232 36.40 -5.81 33.12
C HIS A 232 37.39 -5.36 32.03
N ASN A 233 38.43 -4.67 32.52
CA ASN A 233 39.82 -4.66 32.05
C ASN A 233 40.14 -5.21 30.65
N ALA A 234 40.56 -4.30 29.77
CA ALA A 234 41.79 -4.50 28.99
C ALA A 234 42.41 -3.13 28.67
N HIS A 235 43.59 -2.88 29.25
CA HIS A 235 44.34 -1.64 29.11
C HIS A 235 44.83 -1.38 27.67
N PRO A 236 45.01 -0.10 27.31
CA PRO A 236 45.52 0.36 26.03
C PRO A 236 47.05 0.44 26.03
N SER A 237 47.68 0.26 24.88
CA SER A 237 49.08 0.66 24.63
C SER A 237 49.12 1.50 23.35
N SER A 238 49.26 2.82 23.47
CA SER A 238 50.52 3.60 23.57
C SER A 238 50.97 4.04 22.16
N VAL A 239 51.44 5.25 21.85
CA VAL A 239 51.83 6.48 22.55
C VAL A 239 52.05 7.50 21.40
N ALA A 240 51.64 8.77 21.51
CA ALA A 240 52.54 9.93 21.73
C ALA A 240 51.76 11.21 21.36
N SER A 241 51.94 12.41 21.93
CA SER A 241 52.50 12.97 23.17
C SER A 241 52.25 14.49 23.06
N LEU A 242 51.73 15.13 24.11
CA LEU A 242 51.63 16.60 24.25
C LEU A 242 53.01 17.24 24.51
N PRO A 243 53.18 18.58 24.44
CA PRO A 243 52.98 19.45 25.62
C PRO A 243 52.26 20.78 25.27
N ASP A 244 51.36 21.37 26.05
CA ASP A 244 51.39 21.87 27.44
C ASP A 244 51.44 23.42 27.47
N GLY A 245 50.70 24.04 28.40
CA GLY A 245 50.83 25.46 28.72
C GLY A 245 49.52 26.25 28.99
N GLY A 246 49.17 26.39 30.27
CA GLY A 246 48.92 27.72 30.84
C GLY A 246 47.49 28.21 31.15
N GLU A 247 47.12 28.06 32.42
CA GLU A 247 46.50 29.06 33.32
C GLU A 247 45.08 29.65 33.08
N THR A 248 44.23 29.45 34.10
CA THR A 248 42.99 30.18 34.47
C THR A 248 43.32 31.55 35.14
N PRO A 249 42.39 32.50 35.50
CA PRO A 249 40.92 32.41 35.60
C PRO A 249 40.11 33.71 35.25
N SER A 250 38.79 33.65 35.46
CA SER A 250 37.87 34.72 35.90
C SER A 250 36.99 35.49 34.88
N GLY A 251 35.69 35.53 35.21
CA GLY A 251 34.84 36.73 35.15
C GLY A 251 34.02 36.99 33.88
N GLY A 252 32.69 37.01 34.02
CA GLY A 252 31.82 37.79 33.12
C GLY A 252 30.55 37.10 32.67
N VAL A 253 29.45 37.32 33.40
CA VAL A 253 28.09 37.13 32.90
C VAL A 253 27.87 38.09 31.72
N THR A 254 27.38 37.61 30.58
CA THR A 254 26.46 38.36 29.69
C THR A 254 25.85 37.43 28.63
N SER A 255 24.55 37.62 28.42
CA SER A 255 23.71 36.90 27.47
C SER A 255 24.14 37.17 26.03
N VAL A 256 24.30 36.13 25.21
CA VAL A 256 24.23 36.26 23.74
C VAL A 256 23.61 34.99 23.18
N ALA A 257 22.38 35.15 22.67
CA ALA A 257 21.75 34.21 21.75
C ALA A 257 22.66 33.95 20.54
N ALA A 258 22.56 32.75 19.97
CA ALA A 258 23.32 32.20 18.85
C ALA A 258 24.69 31.60 19.20
N ARG A 259 24.71 30.26 19.26
CA ARG A 259 25.59 29.39 18.47
C ARG A 259 25.36 27.93 18.86
N CYS A 260 24.36 27.29 18.25
CA CYS A 260 24.48 25.87 17.95
C CYS A 260 25.65 25.73 16.97
N ARG A 261 26.85 25.51 17.54
CA ARG A 261 28.07 25.27 16.79
C ARG A 261 27.87 23.99 15.98
N LYS A 262 27.69 24.16 14.68
CA LYS A 262 28.49 23.51 13.63
C LYS A 262 28.98 22.12 14.06
N ARG A 263 28.08 21.14 14.13
CA ARG A 263 28.49 19.73 14.19
C ARG A 263 29.10 19.44 12.82
N ASN A 264 30.37 19.03 12.83
CA ASN A 264 31.22 18.88 11.66
C ASN A 264 30.46 18.25 10.50
N ARG A 265 30.37 19.02 9.41
CA ARG A 265 29.89 18.56 8.12
C ARG A 265 30.96 17.60 7.59
N GLU A 266 30.88 16.33 7.98
CA GLU A 266 31.59 15.26 7.29
C GLU A 266 31.22 15.33 5.81
N ALA A 267 32.21 15.04 4.94
CA ALA A 267 32.10 15.27 3.50
C ALA A 267 30.84 14.58 2.94
N SER A 268 29.83 15.38 2.59
CA SER A 268 28.62 14.89 1.95
C SER A 268 29.00 14.17 0.66
N LEU A 269 28.74 12.88 0.58
CA LEU A 269 28.99 12.11 -0.62
C LEU A 269 28.09 12.62 -1.77
N PRO A 270 28.54 12.57 -3.04
CA PRO A 270 27.72 13.00 -4.17
C PRO A 270 26.40 12.22 -4.21
N GLY A 271 25.27 12.90 -4.03
CA GLY A 271 23.92 12.32 -4.03
C GLY A 271 23.23 12.20 -2.66
N ASP A 272 23.93 12.48 -1.54
CA ASP A 272 23.34 12.39 -0.19
C ASP A 272 22.18 13.39 0.03
N ALA A 273 22.23 14.55 -0.63
CA ALA A 273 21.14 15.53 -0.61
C ALA A 273 19.84 15.00 -1.26
N VAL A 274 19.95 13.96 -2.12
CA VAL A 274 18.78 13.30 -2.71
C VAL A 274 18.13 12.36 -1.69
N TRP A 275 18.88 11.82 -0.73
CA TRP A 275 18.40 10.80 0.22
C TRP A 275 17.81 11.35 1.52
N ALA A 276 18.28 12.53 1.96
CA ALA A 276 17.78 13.14 3.19
C ALA A 276 16.28 13.51 3.13
N ASP A 277 15.77 13.80 1.92
CA ASP A 277 14.41 14.29 1.67
C ASP A 277 13.55 13.34 0.79
N THR A 278 13.97 12.07 0.58
CA THR A 278 13.23 11.11 -0.26
C THR A 278 12.63 9.97 0.55
N PHE A 279 11.40 9.60 0.20
CA PHE A 279 10.65 8.53 0.86
C PHE A 279 10.65 7.24 0.03
N LEU A 280 10.71 6.10 0.72
CA LEU A 280 10.40 4.78 0.16
C LEU A 280 8.89 4.67 -0.01
N GLN A 281 8.38 4.95 -1.20
CA GLN A 281 6.99 4.62 -1.51
C GLN A 281 6.91 3.12 -1.77
N TYR A 282 6.22 2.38 -0.90
CA TYR A 282 5.68 1.08 -1.30
C TYR A 282 4.60 1.39 -2.35
N PRO A 283 4.73 0.97 -3.62
CA PRO A 283 3.84 1.47 -4.66
C PRO A 283 2.48 0.79 -4.51
N LEU A 284 1.61 1.38 -3.70
CA LEU A 284 0.19 1.31 -3.95
C LEU A 284 -0.01 1.86 -5.37
N ALA A 285 -0.54 1.02 -6.24
CA ALA A 285 -0.88 1.36 -7.60
C ALA A 285 -2.39 1.25 -7.79
N ALA A 286 -2.91 1.94 -8.79
CA ALA A 286 -4.26 1.68 -9.26
C ALA A 286 -4.31 0.24 -9.83
N PRO A 287 -5.45 -0.47 -9.71
CA PRO A 287 -5.56 -1.84 -10.21
C PRO A 287 -5.24 -1.92 -11.71
N LYS A 288 -4.29 -2.78 -12.09
CA LYS A 288 -3.84 -2.92 -13.49
C LYS A 288 -4.46 -4.11 -14.22
N GLU A 289 -4.99 -5.09 -13.49
CA GLU A 289 -5.57 -6.31 -14.05
C GLU A 289 -6.84 -6.69 -13.29
N ILE A 290 -7.83 -7.25 -14.01
CA ILE A 290 -9.05 -7.78 -13.40
C ILE A 290 -8.79 -9.22 -12.98
N ARG A 291 -8.64 -9.44 -11.66
CA ARG A 291 -8.46 -10.78 -11.11
C ARG A 291 -9.64 -11.71 -11.39
N ARG A 292 -10.87 -11.18 -11.31
CA ARG A 292 -12.11 -11.95 -11.46
C ARG A 292 -13.31 -11.07 -11.76
N ARG A 293 -14.29 -11.60 -12.49
CA ARG A 293 -15.61 -11.00 -12.71
C ARG A 293 -16.69 -11.89 -12.10
N LEU A 294 -17.62 -11.27 -11.38
CA LEU A 294 -18.79 -11.95 -10.82
C LEU A 294 -20.02 -11.60 -11.65
N PRO A 295 -20.82 -12.58 -12.12
CA PRO A 295 -21.91 -12.33 -13.07
C PRO A 295 -23.17 -11.81 -12.35
N TYR A 296 -23.29 -10.49 -12.23
CA TYR A 296 -24.50 -9.79 -11.74
C TYR A 296 -25.04 -8.85 -12.82
N ALA A 297 -26.21 -9.17 -13.39
CA ALA A 297 -26.81 -8.41 -14.49
C ALA A 297 -28.34 -8.53 -14.51
N GLY A 298 -29.01 -7.59 -15.20
CA GLY A 298 -30.47 -7.55 -15.29
C GLY A 298 -31.13 -7.33 -13.92
N GLU A 299 -32.11 -8.16 -13.60
CA GLU A 299 -32.81 -8.13 -12.29
C GLU A 299 -31.87 -8.43 -11.11
N ARG A 300 -30.78 -9.20 -11.35
CA ARG A 300 -29.76 -9.49 -10.34
C ARG A 300 -28.57 -8.53 -10.39
N ALA A 301 -28.77 -7.29 -10.83
CA ALA A 301 -27.71 -6.29 -10.82
C ALA A 301 -27.29 -5.97 -9.37
N ALA A 302 -25.99 -5.86 -9.10
CA ALA A 302 -25.47 -5.50 -7.79
C ALA A 302 -25.66 -4.00 -7.52
N CYS A 303 -26.31 -3.66 -6.41
CA CYS A 303 -26.66 -2.29 -6.02
C CYS A 303 -25.74 -1.73 -4.93
N CYS A 304 -25.34 -2.57 -3.97
CA CYS A 304 -24.40 -2.22 -2.92
C CYS A 304 -23.59 -3.45 -2.50
N CYS A 305 -22.38 -3.23 -1.99
CA CYS A 305 -21.58 -4.31 -1.42
C CYS A 305 -20.84 -3.87 -0.16
N ALA A 306 -20.56 -4.82 0.72
CA ALA A 306 -19.70 -4.61 1.88
C ALA A 306 -18.77 -5.80 2.09
N PRO A 307 -17.48 -5.54 2.41
CA PRO A 307 -16.54 -6.59 2.68
C PRO A 307 -16.83 -7.19 4.07
N LEU A 308 -16.64 -8.50 4.19
CA LEU A 308 -16.73 -9.30 5.40
C LEU A 308 -15.41 -10.04 5.59
N LEU A 309 -14.60 -9.51 6.51
CA LEU A 309 -13.33 -10.10 6.89
C LEU A 309 -13.60 -11.06 8.05
N SER A 310 -13.60 -12.36 7.75
CA SER A 310 -13.50 -13.41 8.76
C SER A 310 -12.04 -13.81 8.91
N ALA A 311 -11.63 -14.29 10.08
CA ALA A 311 -10.26 -14.73 10.36
C ALA A 311 -9.73 -15.79 9.37
N SER A 312 -10.62 -16.52 8.68
CA SER A 312 -10.27 -17.55 7.69
C SER A 312 -10.72 -17.23 6.26
N GLU A 313 -11.73 -16.38 6.06
CA GLU A 313 -12.38 -16.17 4.76
C GLU A 313 -12.63 -14.69 4.45
N GLU A 314 -12.30 -14.29 3.22
CA GLU A 314 -12.67 -12.99 2.67
C GLU A 314 -14.01 -13.13 1.95
N LEU A 315 -15.07 -12.70 2.64
CA LEU A 315 -16.42 -12.73 2.12
C LEU A 315 -16.83 -11.32 1.65
N LEU A 316 -17.73 -11.28 0.68
CA LEU A 316 -18.36 -10.07 0.17
C LEU A 316 -19.87 -10.24 0.29
N VAL A 317 -20.52 -9.30 0.96
CA VAL A 317 -21.99 -9.22 0.98
C VAL A 317 -22.42 -8.37 -0.20
N VAL A 318 -23.27 -8.91 -1.07
CA VAL A 318 -23.76 -8.24 -2.29
C VAL A 318 -25.27 -8.09 -2.19
N GLY A 319 -25.76 -6.85 -2.17
CA GLY A 319 -27.17 -6.53 -2.28
C GLY A 319 -27.57 -6.33 -3.74
N CYS A 320 -28.63 -7.01 -4.19
CA CYS A 320 -29.08 -7.01 -5.58
C CYS A 320 -30.38 -6.21 -5.78
N ALA A 321 -30.62 -5.81 -7.03
CA ALA A 321 -31.81 -5.06 -7.45
C ALA A 321 -33.13 -5.85 -7.31
N ASP A 322 -33.08 -7.18 -7.26
CA ASP A 322 -34.22 -8.08 -7.03
C ASP A 322 -34.55 -8.31 -5.54
N GLY A 323 -33.85 -7.63 -4.63
CA GLY A 323 -34.06 -7.76 -3.18
C GLY A 323 -33.31 -8.92 -2.53
N VAL A 324 -32.46 -9.62 -3.30
CA VAL A 324 -31.61 -10.70 -2.78
C VAL A 324 -30.31 -10.15 -2.22
N VAL A 325 -29.90 -10.64 -1.05
CA VAL A 325 -28.58 -10.39 -0.46
C VAL A 325 -27.79 -11.69 -0.46
N GLU A 326 -26.66 -11.70 -1.15
CA GLU A 326 -25.79 -12.86 -1.32
C GLU A 326 -24.49 -12.69 -0.57
N PHE A 327 -23.91 -13.81 -0.15
CA PHE A 327 -22.58 -13.87 0.43
C PHE A 327 -21.68 -14.59 -0.55
N VAL A 328 -20.61 -13.93 -1.00
CA VAL A 328 -19.69 -14.46 -2.02
C VAL A 328 -18.29 -14.51 -1.45
N ASN A 329 -17.60 -15.63 -1.62
CA ASN A 329 -16.19 -15.70 -1.28
C ASN A 329 -15.37 -14.98 -2.36
N VAL A 330 -14.58 -13.98 -1.98
CA VAL A 330 -13.84 -13.13 -2.94
C VAL A 330 -12.76 -13.91 -3.67
N LYS A 331 -12.16 -14.93 -3.02
CA LYS A 331 -11.10 -15.76 -3.60
C LYS A 331 -11.67 -16.81 -4.56
N THR A 332 -12.75 -17.49 -4.18
CA THR A 332 -13.36 -18.57 -4.99
C THR A 332 -14.47 -18.09 -5.94
N GLY A 333 -15.01 -16.89 -5.75
CA GLY A 333 -16.12 -16.33 -6.53
C GLY A 333 -17.44 -17.09 -6.36
N GLU A 334 -17.51 -18.04 -5.44
CA GLU A 334 -18.69 -18.86 -5.22
C GLU A 334 -19.65 -18.19 -4.24
N SER A 335 -20.93 -18.18 -4.59
CA SER A 335 -22.01 -17.76 -3.69
C SER A 335 -22.23 -18.84 -2.64
N ILE A 336 -22.23 -18.44 -1.37
CA ILE A 336 -22.55 -19.34 -0.26
C ILE A 336 -24.07 -19.47 -0.15
N ALA A 337 -24.54 -20.68 0.17
CA ALA A 337 -25.97 -20.99 0.36
C ALA A 337 -26.66 -20.10 1.42
N ASN A 338 -28.00 -20.05 1.38
CA ASN A 338 -28.86 -19.26 2.25
C ASN A 338 -28.75 -17.73 2.04
N ALA A 339 -28.97 -17.31 0.79
CA ALA A 339 -29.17 -15.90 0.46
C ALA A 339 -30.40 -15.34 1.20
N LEU A 340 -30.31 -14.08 1.63
CA LEU A 340 -31.41 -13.37 2.26
C LEU A 340 -32.30 -12.79 1.16
N ARG A 341 -33.63 -12.80 1.36
CA ARG A 341 -34.57 -12.38 0.31
C ARG A 341 -35.59 -11.38 0.80
N HIS A 342 -35.99 -10.51 -0.12
CA HIS A 342 -37.09 -9.59 -0.01
C HIS A 342 -37.76 -9.39 -1.38
N SER A 343 -38.89 -8.71 -1.40
CA SER A 343 -39.72 -8.47 -2.58
C SER A 343 -39.22 -7.35 -3.47
N ASP A 344 -38.51 -6.37 -2.89
CA ASP A 344 -38.04 -5.18 -3.59
C ASP A 344 -36.53 -4.98 -3.38
N GLY A 345 -35.91 -4.19 -4.26
CA GLY A 345 -34.47 -4.04 -4.42
C GLY A 345 -33.74 -3.55 -3.18
N VAL A 346 -32.50 -4.02 -3.01
CA VAL A 346 -31.61 -3.59 -1.94
C VAL A 346 -30.95 -2.27 -2.32
N LEU A 347 -31.06 -1.24 -1.47
CA LEU A 347 -30.46 0.07 -1.71
C LEU A 347 -29.21 0.32 -0.87
N CYS A 348 -29.23 -0.10 0.39
CA CYS A 348 -28.10 0.07 1.30
C CYS A 348 -27.97 -1.10 2.25
N LEU A 349 -26.74 -1.33 2.73
CA LEU A 349 -26.44 -2.31 3.75
C LEU A 349 -25.32 -1.79 4.66
N THR A 350 -25.36 -2.19 5.92
CA THR A 350 -24.35 -1.81 6.91
C THR A 350 -24.13 -2.94 7.91
N ARG A 351 -22.92 -3.01 8.46
CA ARG A 351 -22.54 -4.01 9.45
C ARG A 351 -22.26 -3.34 10.78
N ASP A 352 -22.65 -3.99 11.87
CA ASP A 352 -22.21 -3.58 13.20
C ASP A 352 -20.80 -4.11 13.44
N THR A 353 -19.78 -3.24 13.36
CA THR A 353 -18.39 -3.61 13.58
C THR A 353 -18.06 -3.63 15.07
N THR A 354 -17.68 -4.79 15.60
CA THR A 354 -17.19 -4.90 16.98
C THR A 354 -15.68 -4.68 17.01
N VAL A 355 -15.25 -3.54 17.55
CA VAL A 355 -13.84 -3.29 17.88
C VAL A 355 -13.58 -3.89 19.26
N GLY A 356 -13.16 -5.16 19.32
CA GLY A 356 -12.88 -5.85 20.58
C GLY A 356 -12.41 -7.29 20.38
N ALA A 357 -11.61 -7.80 21.34
CA ALA A 357 -11.02 -9.14 21.32
C ALA A 357 -12.03 -10.29 21.58
N GLU A 358 -13.26 -9.96 21.96
CA GLU A 358 -14.32 -10.94 22.21
C GLU A 358 -15.14 -11.22 20.93
N PRO A 359 -15.40 -12.49 20.58
CA PRO A 359 -16.17 -12.84 19.39
C PRO A 359 -17.64 -12.50 19.58
N ALA A 360 -18.02 -11.26 19.30
CA ALA A 360 -19.41 -10.84 19.26
C ALA A 360 -20.09 -11.31 17.95
N PRO A 361 -21.40 -11.57 17.95
CA PRO A 361 -22.12 -11.87 16.73
C PRO A 361 -22.13 -10.66 15.79
N ASP A 362 -21.83 -10.91 14.52
CA ASP A 362 -21.86 -9.91 13.46
C ASP A 362 -23.31 -9.68 12.99
N TRP A 363 -23.75 -8.41 13.03
CA TRP A 363 -25.09 -7.99 12.61
C TRP A 363 -25.05 -7.26 11.28
N LEU A 364 -26.07 -7.50 10.44
CA LEU A 364 -26.26 -6.85 9.16
C LEU A 364 -27.63 -6.16 9.15
N ALA A 365 -27.65 -4.87 8.89
CA ALA A 365 -28.89 -4.15 8.58
C ALA A 365 -28.95 -3.87 7.08
N VAL A 366 -30.12 -4.09 6.49
CA VAL A 366 -30.38 -3.94 5.05
C VAL A 366 -31.58 -3.02 4.88
N GLY A 367 -31.41 -1.99 4.06
CA GLY A 367 -32.45 -1.05 3.66
C GLY A 367 -32.91 -1.31 2.23
N TYR A 368 -34.22 -1.37 2.05
CA TYR A 368 -34.84 -1.72 0.77
C TYR A 368 -35.51 -0.52 0.11
N ARG A 369 -35.88 -0.71 -1.15
CA ARG A 369 -36.53 0.29 -2.00
C ARG A 369 -37.98 0.61 -1.60
N ASP A 370 -38.70 -0.36 -1.04
CA ASP A 370 -40.07 -0.19 -0.53
C ASP A 370 -40.13 0.45 0.86
N GLY A 371 -38.99 0.91 1.40
CA GLY A 371 -38.92 1.54 2.72
C GLY A 371 -38.85 0.55 3.88
N TRP A 372 -38.65 -0.74 3.62
CA TRP A 372 -38.43 -1.74 4.66
C TRP A 372 -36.99 -1.74 5.17
N VAL A 373 -36.84 -2.04 6.46
CA VAL A 373 -35.53 -2.32 7.08
C VAL A 373 -35.57 -3.72 7.65
N LYS A 374 -34.53 -4.52 7.38
CA LYS A 374 -34.38 -5.83 8.01
C LYS A 374 -33.01 -5.97 8.65
N VAL A 375 -32.99 -6.62 9.80
CA VAL A 375 -31.78 -6.92 10.57
C VAL A 375 -31.58 -8.42 10.58
N TYR A 376 -30.39 -8.84 10.20
CA TYR A 376 -29.98 -10.21 10.06
C TYR A 376 -28.76 -10.50 10.93
N ASN A 377 -28.70 -11.73 11.41
CA ASN A 377 -27.49 -12.24 12.04
C ASN A 377 -26.63 -12.88 10.93
N ILE A 378 -25.39 -12.40 10.75
CA ILE A 378 -24.51 -12.82 9.64
C ILE A 378 -24.10 -14.30 9.79
N ASN A 379 -23.82 -14.74 11.01
CA ASN A 379 -23.36 -16.10 11.28
C ASN A 379 -24.44 -17.14 11.01
N SER A 380 -25.66 -16.91 11.48
CA SER A 380 -26.80 -17.82 11.29
C SER A 380 -27.55 -17.59 9.97
N ARG A 381 -27.35 -16.44 9.32
CA ARG A 381 -28.07 -15.98 8.13
C ARG A 381 -29.58 -15.96 8.30
N LYS A 382 -30.05 -15.72 9.53
CA LYS A 382 -31.47 -15.65 9.87
C LYS A 382 -31.91 -14.21 10.05
N LEU A 383 -33.14 -13.94 9.63
CA LEU A 383 -33.85 -12.70 9.92
C LEU A 383 -34.12 -12.61 11.42
N VAL A 384 -33.72 -11.50 12.02
CA VAL A 384 -33.87 -11.26 13.46
C VAL A 384 -34.95 -10.23 13.71
N ARG A 385 -34.92 -9.12 12.96
CA ARG A 385 -35.94 -8.06 13.03
C ARG A 385 -36.33 -7.57 11.65
N ARG A 386 -37.59 -7.15 11.53
CA ARG A 386 -38.14 -6.44 10.37
C ARG A 386 -38.84 -5.18 10.87
N PHE A 387 -38.70 -4.10 10.12
CA PHE A 387 -39.45 -2.87 10.28
C PHE A 387 -40.20 -2.64 8.98
N GLU A 388 -41.49 -2.96 9.02
CA GLU A 388 -42.37 -2.90 7.85
C GLU A 388 -42.75 -1.46 7.57
N ASN A 389 -42.56 -1.00 6.33
CA ASN A 389 -42.81 0.37 5.90
C ASN A 389 -42.23 1.41 6.87
N ALA A 390 -40.97 1.20 7.28
CA ALA A 390 -40.26 2.13 8.17
C ALA A 390 -40.24 3.53 7.54
N HIS A 391 -40.10 3.62 6.23
CA HIS A 391 -40.18 4.84 5.43
C HIS A 391 -41.23 4.71 4.32
N THR A 392 -41.70 5.84 3.78
CA THR A 392 -42.65 5.84 2.63
C THR A 392 -41.94 5.68 1.29
N MET A 393 -40.63 5.87 1.26
CA MET A 393 -39.77 5.69 0.08
C MET A 393 -38.50 4.91 0.46
N GLY A 394 -37.72 4.54 -0.56
CA GLY A 394 -36.50 3.76 -0.42
C GLY A 394 -35.47 4.35 0.54
N ILE A 395 -34.76 3.44 1.21
CA ILE A 395 -33.80 3.75 2.27
C ILE A 395 -32.43 4.01 1.66
N THR A 396 -31.89 5.21 1.90
CA THR A 396 -30.64 5.68 1.29
C THR A 396 -29.41 5.31 2.10
N ALA A 397 -29.51 5.36 3.42
CA ALA A 397 -28.43 4.98 4.32
C ALA A 397 -28.98 4.44 5.64
N VAL A 398 -28.19 3.57 6.27
CA VAL A 398 -28.48 2.97 7.57
C VAL A 398 -27.17 2.80 8.36
N PHE A 399 -27.20 3.05 9.67
CA PHE A 399 -26.10 2.73 10.56
C PHE A 399 -26.59 2.32 11.95
N PHE A 400 -25.78 1.51 12.64
CA PHE A 400 -26.04 1.09 14.02
C PHE A 400 -25.58 2.17 15.02
N SER A 401 -26.40 2.46 16.03
CA SER A 401 -26.12 3.45 17.07
C SER A 401 -26.65 3.00 18.44
N GLY A 402 -26.25 3.65 19.52
CA GLY A 402 -26.64 3.26 20.87
C GLY A 402 -25.65 2.33 21.57
N PRO A 403 -25.92 2.04 22.86
CA PRO A 403 -25.09 1.14 23.66
C PRO A 403 -25.23 -0.29 23.12
N ARG A 404 -24.22 -1.13 23.37
CA ARG A 404 -24.33 -2.55 23.04
C ARG A 404 -25.28 -3.23 24.02
N ASN A 405 -26.23 -3.98 23.50
CA ASN A 405 -27.21 -4.68 24.31
C ASN A 405 -26.58 -5.93 24.95
N ALA A 406 -26.70 -6.03 26.27
CA ALA A 406 -26.20 -7.15 27.07
C ALA A 406 -27.27 -8.22 27.35
N VAL A 407 -28.56 -7.92 27.14
CA VAL A 407 -29.68 -8.74 27.63
C VAL A 407 -30.46 -9.40 26.48
N SER A 408 -30.99 -8.62 25.55
CA SER A 408 -31.76 -9.14 24.40
C SER A 408 -30.93 -9.01 23.11
N LEU A 409 -30.84 -10.09 22.33
CA LEU A 409 -30.02 -10.13 21.10
C LEU A 409 -28.58 -9.62 21.33
N PHE A 410 -27.86 -10.35 22.19
CA PHE A 410 -26.51 -10.02 22.68
C PHE A 410 -25.57 -9.45 21.61
N GLY A 411 -24.93 -8.33 21.93
CA GLY A 411 -23.80 -7.79 21.16
C GLY A 411 -24.17 -6.78 20.08
N HIS A 412 -25.43 -6.58 19.71
CA HIS A 412 -25.82 -5.50 18.78
C HIS A 412 -25.88 -4.14 19.48
N ARG A 413 -25.71 -3.03 18.75
CA ARG A 413 -26.14 -1.71 19.25
C ARG A 413 -27.67 -1.60 19.33
N SER A 414 -28.20 -0.87 20.30
CA SER A 414 -29.66 -0.81 20.57
C SER A 414 -30.50 -0.19 19.44
N PHE A 415 -29.94 0.77 18.70
CA PHE A 415 -30.65 1.56 17.71
C PHE A 415 -30.11 1.38 16.29
N LEU A 416 -31.01 1.57 15.33
CA LEU A 416 -30.69 1.81 13.92
C LEU A 416 -31.17 3.20 13.54
N VAL A 417 -30.29 3.97 12.91
CA VAL A 417 -30.65 5.27 12.33
C VAL A 417 -30.73 5.08 10.82
N THR A 418 -31.86 5.46 10.24
CA THR A 418 -32.15 5.28 8.81
C THR A 418 -32.52 6.60 8.17
N SER A 419 -32.08 6.78 6.92
CA SER A 419 -32.48 7.91 6.08
C SER A 419 -33.17 7.41 4.83
N SER A 420 -34.05 8.23 4.26
CA SER A 420 -34.83 7.85 3.09
C SER A 420 -34.94 8.99 2.09
N PHE A 421 -35.36 8.62 0.88
CA PHE A 421 -35.83 9.54 -0.12
C PHE A 421 -37.07 10.35 0.32
N ASP A 422 -37.80 9.91 1.35
CA ASP A 422 -38.92 10.68 1.90
C ASP A 422 -38.51 11.98 2.63
N GLY A 423 -37.21 12.26 2.75
CA GLY A 423 -36.67 13.46 3.40
C GLY A 423 -36.63 13.37 4.92
N SER A 424 -36.92 12.20 5.49
CA SER A 424 -36.89 11.95 6.92
C SER A 424 -35.68 11.11 7.36
N VAL A 425 -35.27 11.33 8.60
CA VAL A 425 -34.38 10.44 9.35
C VAL A 425 -35.18 9.82 10.49
N LYS A 426 -35.10 8.49 10.63
CA LYS A 426 -35.80 7.75 11.68
C LYS A 426 -34.82 6.98 12.56
N VAL A 427 -35.21 6.82 13.81
CA VAL A 427 -34.51 5.97 14.78
C VAL A 427 -35.40 4.79 15.09
N LEU A 428 -34.86 3.60 14.94
CA LEU A 428 -35.52 2.33 15.12
C LEU A 428 -34.88 1.62 16.31
N ASP A 429 -35.70 1.12 17.22
CA ASP A 429 -35.24 0.31 18.34
C ASP A 429 -35.32 -1.16 17.95
N ILE A 430 -34.18 -1.85 17.95
CA ILE A 430 -34.07 -3.25 17.52
C ILE A 430 -34.75 -4.18 18.53
N ALA A 431 -34.64 -3.88 19.83
CA ALA A 431 -35.25 -4.68 20.87
C ALA A 431 -36.77 -4.54 20.85
N ALA A 432 -37.28 -3.30 20.74
CA ALA A 432 -38.71 -3.02 20.66
C ALA A 432 -39.33 -3.39 19.30
N GLY A 433 -38.55 -3.37 18.22
CA GLY A 433 -39.05 -3.60 16.86
C GLY A 433 -39.94 -2.46 16.35
N ALA A 434 -39.75 -1.24 16.87
CA ALA A 434 -40.59 -0.08 16.55
C ALA A 434 -39.74 1.14 16.18
N VAL A 435 -40.36 2.05 15.41
CA VAL A 435 -39.83 3.40 15.18
C VAL A 435 -40.00 4.19 16.47
N VAL A 436 -38.91 4.67 17.06
CA VAL A 436 -38.93 5.41 18.33
C VAL A 436 -38.87 6.92 18.14
N GLN A 437 -38.24 7.38 17.04
CA GLN A 437 -38.16 8.79 16.71
C GLN A 437 -38.24 8.99 15.19
N THR A 438 -38.94 10.03 14.76
CA THR A 438 -38.99 10.47 13.36
C THR A 438 -38.67 11.95 13.28
N VAL A 439 -37.68 12.31 12.46
CA VAL A 439 -37.35 13.68 12.11
C VAL A 439 -37.70 13.88 10.65
N ALA A 440 -38.79 14.57 10.37
CA ALA A 440 -39.18 14.93 9.01
C ALA A 440 -38.44 16.20 8.55
N ASN A 441 -38.29 16.36 7.23
CA ASN A 441 -37.70 17.55 6.60
C ASN A 441 -36.32 17.89 7.18
N CYS A 442 -35.43 16.88 7.21
CA CYS A 442 -34.06 17.04 7.70
C CYS A 442 -33.27 18.08 6.91
N HIS A 443 -33.66 18.30 5.66
CA HIS A 443 -33.08 19.24 4.70
C HIS A 443 -34.21 19.99 3.96
N ALA A 444 -33.89 21.08 3.27
CA ALA A 444 -34.89 21.91 2.58
C ALA A 444 -35.43 21.22 1.31
N SER A 445 -34.62 20.38 0.68
CA SER A 445 -35.03 19.51 -0.43
C SER A 445 -35.52 18.16 0.10
N ALA A 446 -36.40 17.51 -0.67
CA ALA A 446 -36.63 16.08 -0.51
C ALA A 446 -35.31 15.33 -0.76
N PHE A 447 -35.16 14.14 -0.16
CA PHE A 447 -33.99 13.27 -0.25
C PHE A 447 -32.82 13.59 0.70
N VAL A 448 -32.60 12.68 1.65
CA VAL A 448 -31.36 12.58 2.43
C VAL A 448 -30.43 11.59 1.73
N HIS A 449 -29.22 12.01 1.35
CA HIS A 449 -28.30 11.20 0.53
C HIS A 449 -27.47 10.22 1.36
N ALA A 450 -26.89 10.66 2.47
CA ALA A 450 -26.02 9.85 3.29
C ALA A 450 -26.15 10.20 4.77
N LEU A 451 -25.81 9.22 5.61
CA LEU A 451 -25.66 9.35 7.05
C LEU A 451 -24.24 8.98 7.45
N LEU A 452 -23.70 9.67 8.44
CA LEU A 452 -22.41 9.34 9.02
C LEU A 452 -22.48 9.34 10.55
N PRO A 453 -22.32 8.19 11.22
CA PRO A 453 -22.14 8.18 12.68
C PRO A 453 -20.86 8.94 13.05
N LEU A 454 -20.95 9.75 14.09
CA LEU A 454 -19.80 10.40 14.67
C LEU A 454 -19.40 9.68 15.97
N GLU A 455 -18.13 9.29 16.09
CA GLU A 455 -17.60 8.55 17.24
C GLU A 455 -16.90 9.51 18.21
N GLY A 456 -17.52 9.77 19.37
CA GLY A 456 -17.00 10.68 20.38
C GLY A 456 -15.83 10.11 21.18
N ARG A 457 -14.81 10.93 21.43
CA ARG A 457 -13.73 10.65 22.39
C ARG A 457 -13.90 11.52 23.63
N GLY A 458 -13.99 10.89 24.79
CA GLY A 458 -14.02 11.50 26.13
C GLY A 458 -13.93 10.41 27.20
N THR A 459 -13.17 10.65 28.27
CA THR A 459 -12.92 9.69 29.37
C THR A 459 -14.12 9.45 30.30
N VAL A 460 -15.28 10.00 29.97
CA VAL A 460 -16.55 9.66 30.61
C VAL A 460 -17.51 9.37 29.46
N VAL A 461 -17.84 8.10 29.29
CA VAL A 461 -18.85 7.69 28.32
C VAL A 461 -20.18 8.06 28.95
N ASP A 462 -20.72 9.24 28.61
CA ASP A 462 -22.15 9.50 28.76
C ASP A 462 -22.84 8.56 27.75
N THR A 463 -23.09 7.31 28.17
CA THR A 463 -23.41 6.11 27.36
C THR A 463 -24.68 6.22 26.52
N LEU A 464 -25.35 7.37 26.56
CA LEU A 464 -26.66 7.60 25.97
C LEU A 464 -26.68 8.74 24.95
N ARG A 465 -25.54 9.41 24.68
CA ARG A 465 -25.45 10.52 23.72
C ARG A 465 -24.58 10.15 22.52
N TYR A 466 -25.15 10.31 21.34
CA TYR A 466 -24.53 9.97 20.05
C TYR A 466 -24.68 11.13 19.08
N CYS A 467 -23.68 11.41 18.25
CA CYS A 467 -23.78 12.42 17.21
C CYS A 467 -23.71 11.77 15.83
N PHE A 468 -24.32 12.39 14.81
CA PHE A 468 -24.21 11.94 13.43
C PHE A 468 -24.42 13.11 12.45
N LEU A 469 -23.96 12.92 11.21
CA LEU A 469 -24.22 13.85 10.10
C LEU A 469 -25.28 13.29 9.17
N SER A 470 -26.04 14.19 8.55
CA SER A 470 -26.83 13.89 7.35
C SER A 470 -26.48 14.85 6.22
N SER A 471 -26.46 14.33 4.99
CA SER A 471 -26.31 15.14 3.78
C SER A 471 -27.62 15.21 3.00
N GLY A 472 -27.93 16.40 2.48
CA GLY A 472 -29.13 16.66 1.68
C GLY A 472 -28.83 16.89 0.21
N ASN A 473 -29.85 16.69 -0.64
CA ASN A 473 -29.77 17.05 -2.06
C ASN A 473 -29.70 18.56 -2.31
N ASP A 474 -30.02 19.37 -1.29
CA ASP A 474 -29.94 20.84 -1.29
C ASP A 474 -28.51 21.38 -1.14
N GLY A 475 -27.49 20.52 -1.11
CA GLY A 475 -26.09 20.96 -0.94
C GLY A 475 -25.72 21.26 0.51
N THR A 476 -26.53 20.81 1.48
CA THR A 476 -26.29 21.08 2.90
C THR A 476 -25.90 19.82 3.68
N VAL A 477 -25.18 20.03 4.78
CA VAL A 477 -24.87 19.02 5.80
C VAL A 477 -25.45 19.48 7.13
N SER A 478 -26.13 18.59 7.85
CA SER A 478 -26.71 18.85 9.17
C SER A 478 -26.04 17.98 10.23
N VAL A 479 -25.79 18.56 11.41
CA VAL A 479 -25.24 17.86 12.58
C VAL A 479 -26.38 17.54 13.54
N TRP A 480 -26.48 16.28 13.95
CA TRP A 480 -27.54 15.78 14.81
C TRP A 480 -26.97 15.14 16.07
N ARG A 481 -27.76 15.21 17.14
CA ARG A 481 -27.55 14.51 18.40
C ARG A 481 -28.71 13.55 18.63
N LEU A 482 -28.41 12.31 18.92
CA LEU A 482 -29.31 11.28 19.40
C LEU A 482 -29.07 11.10 20.90
N GLN A 483 -30.12 11.25 21.72
CA GLN A 483 -30.07 11.04 23.16
C GLN A 483 -31.11 10.00 23.56
N ASP A 484 -30.70 8.97 24.30
CA ASP A 484 -31.62 8.04 24.95
C ASP A 484 -31.88 8.50 26.39
N ARG A 485 -33.08 9.02 26.68
CA ARG A 485 -33.42 9.51 28.02
C ARG A 485 -34.17 8.51 28.90
N ARG A 486 -34.32 7.26 28.45
CA ARG A 486 -35.08 6.24 29.20
C ARG A 486 -34.50 5.92 30.57
N GLU A 487 -33.22 6.23 30.80
CA GLU A 487 -32.50 5.96 32.06
C GLU A 487 -32.29 7.20 32.95
N GLU A 488 -32.59 8.42 32.47
CA GLU A 488 -32.21 9.66 33.17
C GLU A 488 -33.24 10.12 34.24
N GLU A 489 -34.56 9.85 34.12
CA GLU A 489 -35.57 10.29 35.12
C GLU A 489 -36.81 9.37 35.20
N ALA A 490 -37.22 8.97 36.40
CA ALA A 490 -38.32 8.02 36.67
C ALA A 490 -39.75 8.62 36.72
N ASP A 491 -39.88 9.95 36.64
CA ASP A 491 -41.17 10.66 36.91
C ASP A 491 -41.81 11.32 35.67
N VAL A 492 -41.16 11.31 34.51
CA VAL A 492 -41.73 11.75 33.23
C VAL A 492 -41.38 10.70 32.17
N ALA A 493 -42.32 10.34 31.29
CA ALA A 493 -42.07 9.40 30.20
C ALA A 493 -41.04 9.99 29.21
N CYS A 494 -39.76 9.84 29.52
CA CYS A 494 -38.63 10.33 28.73
C CYS A 494 -38.28 9.32 27.63
N GLY A 495 -38.41 9.74 26.37
CA GLY A 495 -38.18 8.91 25.18
C GLY A 495 -36.78 9.07 24.57
N VAL A 496 -36.60 8.46 23.40
CA VAL A 496 -35.41 8.66 22.57
C VAL A 496 -35.61 9.93 21.74
N GLU A 497 -34.69 10.88 21.81
CA GLU A 497 -34.78 12.17 21.12
C GLU A 497 -33.67 12.33 20.08
N VAL A 498 -34.02 12.96 18.95
CA VAL A 498 -33.05 13.43 17.95
C VAL A 498 -33.17 14.94 17.84
N LEU A 499 -32.08 15.64 18.16
CA LEU A 499 -31.98 17.08 18.17
C LEU A 499 -31.00 17.55 17.11
N ARG A 500 -31.37 18.58 16.36
CA ARG A 500 -30.45 19.24 15.44
C ARG A 500 -29.53 20.15 16.25
N VAL A 501 -28.21 19.95 16.13
CA VAL A 501 -27.20 20.72 16.89
C VAL A 501 -27.11 22.16 16.37
N GLN A 502 -27.19 22.33 15.05
CA GLN A 502 -27.16 23.64 14.40
C GLN A 502 -27.94 23.63 13.08
N GLY A 503 -28.23 24.81 12.54
CA GLY A 503 -28.83 24.93 11.20
C GLY A 503 -28.05 24.17 10.14
N SER A 504 -28.74 23.67 9.12
CA SER A 504 -28.12 22.98 7.99
C SER A 504 -27.08 23.89 7.33
N VAL A 505 -25.86 23.40 7.18
CA VAL A 505 -24.71 24.19 6.68
C VAL A 505 -24.52 23.89 5.19
N PRO A 506 -24.72 24.86 4.29
CA PRO A 506 -24.36 24.73 2.88
C PRO A 506 -22.86 24.49 2.72
N LEU A 507 -22.46 23.60 1.80
CA LEU A 507 -21.03 23.33 1.58
C LEU A 507 -20.23 24.59 1.18
N GLY A 508 -20.86 25.54 0.48
CA GLY A 508 -20.27 26.84 0.16
C GLY A 508 -19.89 27.70 1.37
N GLN A 509 -20.55 27.51 2.53
CA GLN A 509 -20.18 28.17 3.78
C GLN A 509 -18.97 27.50 4.44
N ILE A 510 -18.79 26.19 4.25
CA ILE A 510 -17.61 25.46 4.74
C ILE A 510 -16.38 25.86 3.91
N HIS A 511 -16.52 25.91 2.59
CA HIS A 511 -15.47 26.39 1.70
C HIS A 511 -16.03 26.93 0.39
N HIS A 512 -15.55 28.10 -0.04
CA HIS A 512 -16.03 28.80 -1.24
C HIS A 512 -15.98 27.96 -2.53
N GLU A 513 -15.00 27.05 -2.65
CA GLU A 513 -14.87 26.17 -3.82
C GLU A 513 -16.01 25.12 -3.93
N LEU A 514 -16.80 24.93 -2.88
CA LEU A 514 -17.89 23.95 -2.81
C LEU A 514 -19.28 24.59 -2.96
N ARG A 515 -19.37 25.85 -3.41
CA ARG A 515 -20.63 26.61 -3.49
C ARG A 515 -21.77 25.88 -4.21
N ASP A 516 -21.44 25.16 -5.28
CA ASP A 516 -22.42 24.44 -6.13
C ASP A 516 -22.31 22.92 -5.97
N ALA A 517 -21.57 22.46 -4.95
CA ALA A 517 -21.34 21.05 -4.73
C ALA A 517 -22.50 20.42 -3.93
N VAL A 518 -22.93 19.23 -4.34
CA VAL A 518 -23.93 18.44 -3.60
C VAL A 518 -23.24 17.26 -2.94
N PRO A 519 -23.30 17.12 -1.59
CA PRO A 519 -22.72 15.99 -0.87
C PRO A 519 -23.50 14.70 -1.18
N THR A 520 -22.80 13.68 -1.65
CA THR A 520 -23.40 12.41 -2.09
C THR A 520 -23.07 11.24 -1.18
N GLN A 521 -21.85 11.18 -0.65
CA GLN A 521 -21.40 10.16 0.29
C GLN A 521 -20.53 10.80 1.37
N LEU A 522 -20.58 10.20 2.56
CA LEU A 522 -19.85 10.65 3.75
C LEU A 522 -19.06 9.46 4.32
N TYR A 523 -17.79 9.68 4.65
CA TYR A 523 -16.93 8.66 5.24
C TYR A 523 -16.24 9.23 6.48
N ALA A 524 -16.25 8.49 7.58
CA ALA A 524 -15.47 8.82 8.76
C ALA A 524 -14.00 8.47 8.49
N LEU A 525 -13.09 9.38 8.83
CA LEU A 525 -11.66 9.09 8.86
C LEU A 525 -11.27 8.74 10.30
N PRO A 526 -10.56 7.63 10.53
CA PRO A 526 -10.17 7.23 11.88
C PRO A 526 -9.17 8.25 12.44
N TYR A 527 -9.29 8.50 13.75
CA TYR A 527 -8.38 9.38 14.47
C TYR A 527 -7.05 8.68 14.76
N VAL A 528 -5.94 9.38 14.49
CA VAL A 528 -4.58 8.91 14.76
C VAL A 528 -4.05 9.61 16.02
N GLU A 529 -3.79 8.86 17.08
CA GLU A 529 -3.36 9.37 18.40
C GLU A 529 -1.93 9.94 18.41
N ASP A 530 -1.06 9.51 17.49
CA ASP A 530 0.39 9.79 17.56
C ASP A 530 0.85 11.06 16.85
N ALA A 531 -0.03 11.78 16.15
CA ALA A 531 0.35 12.98 15.42
C ALA A 531 0.15 14.22 16.29
N THR A 532 1.09 14.43 17.22
CA THR A 532 1.43 15.69 17.94
C THR A 532 0.42 16.84 17.90
N HIS A 533 -0.83 16.58 18.24
CA HIS A 533 -1.72 17.63 18.67
C HIS A 533 -1.28 17.99 20.09
N GLY A 534 -0.60 19.13 20.20
CA GLY A 534 -0.30 19.80 21.45
C GLY A 534 -1.59 20.17 22.19
N ALA A 535 -2.24 19.16 22.77
CA ALA A 535 -3.09 19.35 23.92
C ALA A 535 -2.14 19.53 25.10
N THR A 536 -1.73 20.78 25.34
CA THR A 536 -1.37 21.21 26.69
C THR A 536 -2.59 20.96 27.56
N THR A 537 -2.69 19.77 28.15
CA THR A 537 -3.54 19.56 29.32
C THR A 537 -2.90 20.27 30.49
N ALA A 538 -2.98 21.60 30.48
CA ALA A 538 -3.01 22.35 31.72
C ALA A 538 -4.31 21.93 32.41
N ARG A 539 -4.19 20.94 33.31
CA ARG A 539 -5.21 20.63 34.29
C ARG A 539 -5.32 21.85 35.20
N ASP A 540 -6.28 22.71 34.89
CA ASP A 540 -6.88 23.62 35.86
C ASP A 540 -8.29 24.00 35.38
N SER A 541 -9.21 24.02 36.35
CA SER A 541 -10.62 24.44 36.31
C SER A 541 -11.71 23.37 36.06
N THR A 542 -12.69 23.43 36.95
CA THR A 542 -13.70 22.44 37.33
C THR A 542 -15.02 22.56 36.55
N SER A 543 -14.96 22.74 35.23
CA SER A 543 -16.12 22.64 34.34
C SER A 543 -15.69 22.17 32.96
N VAL A 544 -15.72 20.86 32.72
CA VAL A 544 -15.21 20.27 31.46
C VAL A 544 -16.32 20.36 30.41
N SER A 545 -16.26 21.38 29.53
CA SER A 545 -17.00 21.36 28.25
C SER A 545 -16.42 20.22 27.42
N GLU A 546 -17.24 19.20 27.11
CA GLU A 546 -16.81 18.04 26.34
C GLU A 546 -16.75 18.42 24.86
N THR A 547 -15.54 18.52 24.32
CA THR A 547 -15.32 18.80 22.89
C THR A 547 -14.99 17.51 22.17
N MET A 548 -15.84 17.13 21.23
CA MET A 548 -15.66 16.01 20.32
C MET A 548 -15.14 16.50 18.97
N THR A 549 -14.10 15.85 18.44
CA THR A 549 -13.53 16.15 17.11
C THR A 549 -13.43 14.90 16.26
N GLN A 550 -13.84 14.99 14.99
CA GLN A 550 -13.71 13.90 14.02
C GLN A 550 -13.53 14.46 12.61
N ASP A 551 -12.63 13.85 11.83
CA ASP A 551 -12.42 14.19 10.43
C ASP A 551 -13.28 13.29 9.54
N ALA A 552 -13.88 13.86 8.49
CA ALA A 552 -14.72 13.14 7.55
C ALA A 552 -14.41 13.53 6.11
N LEU A 553 -14.46 12.56 5.20
CA LEU A 553 -14.41 12.79 3.75
C LEU A 553 -15.84 12.97 3.23
N VAL A 554 -16.07 14.09 2.55
CA VAL A 554 -17.32 14.42 1.86
C VAL A 554 -17.07 14.31 0.36
N LEU A 555 -17.70 13.33 -0.28
CA LEU A 555 -17.71 13.23 -1.74
C LEU A 555 -18.86 14.06 -2.31
N THR A 556 -18.57 14.83 -3.34
CA THR A 556 -19.57 15.67 -3.98
C THR A 556 -19.82 15.28 -5.42
N ARG A 557 -20.98 15.68 -5.95
CA ARG A 557 -21.34 15.48 -7.36
C ARG A 557 -20.61 16.44 -8.32
N ALA A 558 -20.08 17.55 -7.80
CA ALA A 558 -19.13 18.37 -8.56
C ALA A 558 -17.77 17.65 -8.56
N GLY A 559 -16.86 17.91 -9.51
CA GLY A 559 -15.49 17.33 -9.57
C GLY A 559 -14.58 17.70 -8.39
N LYS A 560 -15.10 17.65 -7.18
CA LYS A 560 -14.51 18.05 -5.92
C LYS A 560 -14.93 17.09 -4.82
N ALA A 561 -13.99 16.77 -3.94
CA ALA A 561 -14.24 16.16 -2.65
C ALA A 561 -13.55 17.01 -1.58
N CYS A 562 -13.97 16.90 -0.32
CA CYS A 562 -13.31 17.62 0.75
C CYS A 562 -13.19 16.78 2.01
N VAL A 563 -12.07 16.97 2.72
CA VAL A 563 -11.93 16.51 4.10
C VAL A 563 -12.34 17.64 5.01
N VAL A 564 -13.29 17.37 5.90
CA VAL A 564 -13.86 18.34 6.84
C VAL A 564 -13.65 17.85 8.26
N ARG A 565 -13.11 18.71 9.11
CA ARG A 565 -13.08 18.50 10.56
C ARG A 565 -14.40 18.96 11.16
N ILE A 566 -15.10 18.03 11.79
CA ILE A 566 -16.30 18.30 12.58
C ILE A 566 -15.87 18.40 14.04
N THR A 567 -16.16 19.54 14.65
CA THR A 567 -16.00 19.73 16.10
C THR A 567 -17.36 19.97 16.71
N VAL A 568 -17.76 19.19 17.70
CA VAL A 568 -18.99 19.38 18.47
C VAL A 568 -18.60 19.69 19.91
N LYS A 569 -19.04 20.84 20.42
CA LYS A 569 -18.84 21.25 21.82
C LYS A 569 -20.13 21.06 22.60
N ASP A 570 -20.02 20.38 23.73
CA ASP A 570 -21.06 20.26 24.74
C ASP A 570 -20.74 21.18 25.91
N ASP A 571 -21.42 22.34 25.95
CA ASP A 571 -21.23 23.33 27.02
C ASP A 571 -22.15 23.07 28.24
N GLY A 572 -22.82 21.92 28.29
CA GLY A 572 -23.83 21.61 29.30
C GLY A 572 -25.13 22.41 29.13
N ASN A 573 -26.23 21.93 29.72
CA ASN A 573 -27.53 22.62 29.74
C ASN A 573 -28.13 22.99 28.36
N ARG A 574 -28.10 22.05 27.40
CA ARG A 574 -28.74 22.14 26.06
C ARG A 574 -28.08 23.10 25.06
N TYR A 575 -26.99 23.77 25.42
CA TYR A 575 -26.22 24.59 24.48
C TYR A 575 -25.15 23.73 23.80
N PHE A 576 -25.33 23.56 22.50
CA PHE A 576 -24.41 22.82 21.65
C PHE A 576 -23.96 23.73 20.53
N SER A 577 -22.67 23.67 20.21
CA SER A 577 -22.16 24.27 19.00
C SER A 577 -21.43 23.21 18.20
N ALA A 578 -21.61 23.25 16.89
CA ALA A 578 -20.78 22.48 15.97
C ALA A 578 -20.01 23.44 15.08
N SER A 579 -18.78 23.11 14.73
CA SER A 579 -18.03 23.79 13.69
C SER A 579 -17.55 22.78 12.65
N LEU A 580 -17.63 23.19 11.39
CA LEU A 580 -17.15 22.41 10.25
C LEU A 580 -16.04 23.21 9.59
N GLN A 581 -14.84 22.66 9.55
CA GLN A 581 -13.68 23.29 8.93
C GLN A 581 -13.16 22.42 7.79
N ALA A 582 -13.05 23.00 6.59
CA ALA A 582 -12.36 22.32 5.48
C ALA A 582 -10.86 22.21 5.79
N LEU A 583 -10.33 20.99 5.74
CA LEU A 583 -8.92 20.68 5.94
C LEU A 583 -8.21 20.50 4.59
N CYS A 584 -8.88 19.84 3.64
CA CYS A 584 -8.34 19.54 2.32
C CYS A 584 -9.45 19.57 1.27
N ILE A 585 -9.18 20.19 0.10
CA ILE A 585 -9.99 20.11 -1.10
C ILE A 585 -9.26 19.23 -2.13
N LEU A 586 -9.96 18.21 -2.59
CA LEU A 586 -9.56 17.33 -3.67
C LEU A 586 -10.29 17.79 -4.93
N THR A 587 -9.56 18.20 -5.96
CA THR A 587 -10.12 18.58 -7.26
C THR A 587 -9.76 17.51 -8.27
N THR A 588 -10.75 16.89 -8.88
CA THR A 588 -10.57 15.83 -9.87
C THR A 588 -10.99 16.33 -11.25
N ALA A 589 -10.38 15.77 -12.30
CA ALA A 589 -10.71 16.14 -13.69
C ALA A 589 -12.18 15.85 -14.02
N HIS A 590 -12.70 14.73 -13.50
CA HIS A 590 -14.08 14.30 -13.66
C HIS A 590 -14.77 14.15 -12.27
N PRO A 591 -16.09 14.40 -12.17
CA PRO A 591 -16.88 14.11 -10.98
C PRO A 591 -16.66 12.71 -10.41
N LEU A 592 -16.37 12.64 -9.11
CA LEU A 592 -16.25 11.37 -8.40
C LEU A 592 -17.64 10.78 -8.14
N ARG A 593 -17.79 9.47 -8.36
CA ARG A 593 -19.01 8.71 -8.09
C ARG A 593 -18.95 7.89 -6.84
N SER A 594 -17.76 7.42 -6.51
CA SER A 594 -17.50 6.67 -5.30
C SER A 594 -16.05 6.83 -4.91
N ALA A 595 -15.77 6.64 -3.62
CA ALA A 595 -14.41 6.52 -3.17
C ALA A 595 -14.36 5.69 -1.89
N PHE A 596 -13.20 5.10 -1.63
CA PHE A 596 -12.92 4.33 -0.44
C PHE A 596 -11.68 4.91 0.23
N PRO A 597 -11.83 5.72 1.31
CA PRO A 597 -10.71 6.24 2.07
C PRO A 597 -10.16 5.19 3.05
N HIS A 598 -8.85 5.18 3.22
CA HIS A 598 -8.16 4.41 4.26
C HIS A 598 -6.99 5.23 4.81
N VAL A 599 -6.85 5.28 6.13
CA VAL A 599 -5.79 6.06 6.80
C VAL A 599 -4.73 5.11 7.35
N HIS A 600 -3.47 5.40 7.01
CA HIS A 600 -2.30 4.65 7.44
C HIS A 600 -1.44 5.48 8.37
N THR A 601 -0.97 4.84 9.45
CA THR A 601 0.16 5.33 10.24
C THR A 601 1.41 4.57 9.82
N VAL A 602 2.43 5.30 9.38
CA VAL A 602 3.70 4.71 8.94
C VAL A 602 4.79 5.28 9.84
N VAL A 603 5.56 4.39 10.48
CA VAL A 603 6.60 4.78 11.46
C VAL A 603 7.64 5.76 10.88
N SER A 604 7.89 5.69 9.57
CA SER A 604 8.83 6.58 8.87
C SER A 604 8.26 7.95 8.49
N MET A 605 6.96 8.21 8.72
CA MET A 605 6.31 9.47 8.38
C MET A 605 5.91 10.22 9.65
N SER A 606 6.07 11.54 9.65
CA SER A 606 5.70 12.39 10.79
C SER A 606 4.20 12.67 10.89
N VAL A 607 3.44 12.36 9.84
CA VAL A 607 1.98 12.52 9.75
C VAL A 607 1.37 11.28 9.09
N PRO A 608 0.10 10.95 9.38
CA PRO A 608 -0.57 9.82 8.74
C PRO A 608 -0.79 10.07 7.24
N LEU A 609 -0.94 8.98 6.50
CA LEU A 609 -1.21 8.98 5.06
C LEU A 609 -2.65 8.55 4.80
N LEU A 610 -3.43 9.41 4.14
CA LEU A 610 -4.75 9.09 3.62
C LEU A 610 -4.61 8.54 2.20
N THR A 611 -4.91 7.24 2.04
CA THR A 611 -5.01 6.57 0.75
C THR A 611 -6.48 6.53 0.31
N LEU A 612 -6.74 7.02 -0.90
CA LEU A 612 -8.09 7.13 -1.44
C LEU A 612 -8.16 6.48 -2.82
N TYR A 613 -8.86 5.35 -2.92
CA TYR A 613 -9.28 4.78 -4.20
C TYR A 613 -10.60 5.43 -4.60
N ALA A 614 -10.65 6.14 -5.72
CA ALA A 614 -11.83 6.86 -6.18
C ALA A 614 -12.17 6.49 -7.63
N ALA A 615 -13.46 6.34 -7.93
CA ALA A 615 -13.94 6.16 -9.29
C ALA A 615 -14.67 7.42 -9.76
N ASP A 616 -14.38 7.84 -10.98
CA ASP A 616 -15.06 8.96 -11.60
C ASP A 616 -16.34 8.54 -12.35
N CYS A 617 -17.05 9.51 -12.92
CA CYS A 617 -18.26 9.28 -13.70
C CYS A 617 -18.03 8.58 -15.05
N GLU A 618 -16.79 8.49 -15.51
CA GLU A 618 -16.41 7.82 -16.76
C GLU A 618 -15.98 6.36 -16.55
N GLY A 619 -15.76 5.96 -15.29
CA GLY A 619 -15.36 4.61 -14.88
C GLY A 619 -13.85 4.46 -14.69
N THR A 620 -13.09 5.55 -14.67
CA THR A 620 -11.66 5.54 -14.35
C THR A 620 -11.45 5.40 -12.85
N VAL A 621 -10.57 4.49 -12.44
CA VAL A 621 -10.17 4.32 -11.05
C VAL A 621 -8.89 5.10 -10.80
N SER A 622 -8.92 6.01 -9.85
CA SER A 622 -7.80 6.87 -9.46
C SER A 622 -7.37 6.59 -8.03
N LEU A 623 -6.07 6.66 -7.79
CA LEU A 623 -5.46 6.52 -6.47
C LEU A 623 -4.89 7.86 -6.04
N HIS A 624 -5.31 8.36 -4.89
CA HIS A 624 -4.73 9.54 -4.26
C HIS A 624 -4.06 9.15 -2.94
N ASN A 625 -2.79 9.52 -2.79
CA ASN A 625 -2.05 9.36 -1.54
C ASN A 625 -1.78 10.76 -0.97
N ILE A 626 -2.42 11.06 0.15
CA ILE A 626 -2.47 12.40 0.72
C ILE A 626 -1.83 12.35 2.09
N GLU A 627 -0.68 13.00 2.24
CA GLU A 627 -0.10 13.24 3.55
C GLU A 627 -1.05 14.15 4.33
N MET A 628 -1.53 13.69 5.48
CA MET A 628 -2.48 14.43 6.30
C MET A 628 -1.74 15.52 7.09
N LYS A 629 -1.11 16.46 6.39
CA LYS A 629 -0.26 17.51 6.98
C LYS A 629 -1.02 18.42 7.95
N TRP A 630 -2.35 18.42 7.91
CA TRP A 630 -3.20 19.10 8.90
C TRP A 630 -3.11 18.53 10.33
N TYR A 631 -2.43 17.39 10.52
CA TYR A 631 -2.03 16.91 11.85
C TYR A 631 -0.74 17.54 12.37
N ASN A 632 0.03 18.23 11.53
CA ASN A 632 1.22 18.97 11.92
C ASN A 632 0.98 20.47 11.71
N ASN A 633 0.87 21.23 12.80
CA ASN A 633 0.54 22.65 12.74
C ASN A 633 1.52 23.48 11.91
N GLU A 634 2.82 23.17 11.96
CA GLU A 634 3.84 23.88 11.18
C GLU A 634 3.62 23.63 9.68
N GLN A 635 3.51 22.36 9.28
CA GLN A 635 3.27 21.99 7.89
C GLN A 635 1.93 22.48 7.36
N TRP A 636 0.88 22.47 8.19
CA TRP A 636 -0.46 22.91 7.79
C TRP A 636 -0.54 24.42 7.57
N SER A 637 0.22 25.19 8.36
CA SER A 637 0.26 26.66 8.24
C SER A 637 0.74 27.13 6.86
N GLU A 638 1.61 26.34 6.20
CA GLU A 638 2.10 26.60 4.85
C GLU A 638 0.98 26.62 3.79
N PHE A 639 -0.13 25.95 4.06
CA PHE A 639 -1.28 25.85 3.13
C PHE A 639 -2.36 26.90 3.39
N GLY A 640 -2.13 27.87 4.28
CA GLY A 640 -3.10 28.92 4.57
C GLY A 640 -4.43 28.41 5.12
N GLY A 641 -4.41 27.28 5.85
CA GLY A 641 -5.57 26.70 6.52
C GLY A 641 -6.41 25.71 5.69
N CYS A 642 -6.07 25.45 4.43
CA CYS A 642 -6.72 24.39 3.64
C CYS A 642 -5.78 23.84 2.55
N MET A 643 -5.49 22.54 2.59
CA MET A 643 -4.69 21.87 1.58
C MET A 643 -5.47 21.69 0.27
N ARG A 644 -4.78 21.68 -0.86
CA ARG A 644 -5.37 21.39 -2.18
C ARG A 644 -4.62 20.24 -2.85
N VAL A 645 -5.36 19.28 -3.36
CA VAL A 645 -4.83 18.12 -4.08
C VAL A 645 -5.55 18.03 -5.41
N SER A 646 -4.81 18.11 -6.52
CA SER A 646 -5.36 18.09 -7.88
C SER A 646 -4.89 16.92 -8.75
N SER A 647 -3.78 16.29 -8.39
CA SER A 647 -3.21 15.17 -9.13
C SER A 647 -3.38 13.86 -8.38
N ALA A 648 -3.91 12.85 -9.06
CA ALA A 648 -3.85 11.47 -8.60
C ALA A 648 -2.39 10.96 -8.64
N ALA A 649 -2.05 10.08 -7.70
CA ALA A 649 -0.75 9.41 -7.66
C ALA A 649 -0.63 8.34 -8.75
N ASP A 650 -1.73 7.66 -9.05
CA ASP A 650 -1.84 6.69 -10.14
C ASP A 650 -3.30 6.64 -10.65
N GLN A 651 -3.50 6.25 -11.91
CA GLN A 651 -4.82 6.13 -12.53
C GLN A 651 -4.88 4.90 -13.43
N SER A 652 -6.05 4.26 -13.46
CA SER A 652 -6.31 3.10 -14.27
C SER A 652 -7.69 3.21 -14.93
N ALA A 653 -7.69 3.13 -16.26
CA ALA A 653 -8.90 3.01 -17.08
C ALA A 653 -9.21 1.55 -17.46
N LEU A 654 -8.70 0.58 -16.68
CA LEU A 654 -8.79 -0.86 -16.96
C LEU A 654 -10.21 -1.33 -17.31
N VAL A 655 -11.22 -0.89 -16.56
CA VAL A 655 -12.61 -1.26 -16.79
C VAL A 655 -13.08 -0.84 -18.19
N ILE A 656 -12.67 0.34 -18.65
CA ILE A 656 -12.98 0.89 -19.97
C ILE A 656 -12.27 0.09 -21.06
N VAL A 657 -10.99 -0.20 -20.87
CA VAL A 657 -10.16 -0.95 -21.83
C VAL A 657 -10.72 -2.34 -22.08
N GLU A 658 -11.12 -3.06 -21.03
CA GLU A 658 -11.60 -4.44 -21.19
C GLU A 658 -13.06 -4.55 -21.65
N THR A 659 -13.93 -3.60 -21.30
CA THR A 659 -15.35 -3.64 -21.71
C THR A 659 -15.59 -2.94 -23.05
N GLY A 660 -14.61 -2.17 -23.54
CA GLY A 660 -14.67 -1.42 -24.79
C GLY A 660 -15.58 -0.18 -24.75
N LYS A 661 -16.22 0.11 -23.59
CA LYS A 661 -17.07 1.29 -23.38
C LYS A 661 -16.90 1.80 -21.95
N PRO A 662 -17.02 3.12 -21.70
CA PRO A 662 -16.99 3.64 -20.35
C PRO A 662 -18.20 3.12 -19.56
N LEU A 663 -17.94 2.45 -18.44
CA LEU A 663 -18.97 2.01 -17.50
C LEU A 663 -19.26 3.16 -16.53
N LYS A 664 -20.41 3.80 -16.70
CA LYS A 664 -20.81 4.91 -15.83
C LYS A 664 -21.18 4.43 -14.42
N ASP A 665 -21.05 5.35 -13.48
CA ASP A 665 -21.52 5.18 -12.09
C ASP A 665 -20.86 4.02 -11.34
N LEU A 666 -19.56 3.83 -11.58
CA LEU A 666 -18.75 2.83 -10.90
C LEU A 666 -18.63 3.14 -9.40
N GLN A 667 -19.05 2.17 -8.59
CA GLN A 667 -18.90 2.13 -7.15
C GLN A 667 -17.68 1.27 -6.77
N LEU A 668 -16.92 1.73 -5.78
CA LEU A 668 -15.73 1.06 -5.28
C LEU A 668 -15.90 0.63 -3.83
N THR A 669 -15.30 -0.50 -3.48
CA THR A 669 -15.19 -0.99 -2.12
C THR A 669 -13.91 -1.82 -2.02
N CYS A 670 -13.15 -1.65 -0.94
CA CYS A 670 -11.90 -2.39 -0.76
C CYS A 670 -12.04 -3.45 0.32
N VAL A 671 -11.50 -4.64 0.06
CA VAL A 671 -11.28 -5.67 1.07
C VAL A 671 -9.89 -5.41 1.66
N TRP A 672 -9.86 -5.03 2.93
CA TRP A 672 -8.64 -4.57 3.58
C TRP A 672 -8.37 -5.37 4.85
N SER A 673 -7.38 -6.26 4.85
CA SER A 673 -6.98 -6.96 6.08
C SER A 673 -6.30 -6.00 7.06
N PRO A 674 -6.63 -6.00 8.36
CA PRO A 674 -5.98 -5.14 9.35
C PRO A 674 -4.45 -5.29 9.42
N SER A 675 -3.94 -6.45 9.01
CA SER A 675 -2.52 -6.78 8.98
C SER A 675 -1.78 -6.35 7.71
N GLN A 676 -2.49 -5.83 6.70
CA GLN A 676 -1.92 -5.50 5.40
C GLN A 676 -1.90 -4.00 5.15
N HIS A 677 -0.80 -3.50 4.59
CA HIS A 677 -0.65 -2.12 4.13
C HIS A 677 -1.24 -1.87 2.74
N GLN A 678 -1.75 -2.90 2.06
CA GLN A 678 -2.45 -2.81 0.78
C GLN A 678 -3.79 -3.53 0.87
N PRO A 679 -4.81 -3.11 0.09
CA PRO A 679 -6.05 -3.87 0.03
C PRO A 679 -5.78 -5.22 -0.63
N SER A 680 -6.33 -6.30 -0.07
CA SER A 680 -6.23 -7.62 -0.69
C SER A 680 -7.01 -7.69 -2.00
N SER A 681 -8.06 -6.87 -2.15
CA SER A 681 -8.81 -6.70 -3.40
C SER A 681 -9.52 -5.35 -3.42
N VAL A 682 -9.48 -4.67 -4.59
CA VAL A 682 -10.35 -3.53 -4.90
C VAL A 682 -11.53 -4.06 -5.70
N VAL A 683 -12.73 -3.99 -5.13
CA VAL A 683 -13.97 -4.44 -5.73
C VAL A 683 -14.64 -3.25 -6.40
N ALA A 684 -14.95 -3.39 -7.68
CA ALA A 684 -15.66 -2.40 -8.46
C ALA A 684 -16.98 -2.98 -8.98
N TYR A 685 -18.07 -2.23 -8.87
CA TYR A 685 -19.40 -2.63 -9.31
C TYR A 685 -20.14 -1.41 -9.84
N SER A 686 -21.10 -1.62 -10.74
CA SER A 686 -21.98 -0.55 -11.22
C SER A 686 -23.40 -1.03 -11.08
N ALA A 687 -24.20 -0.26 -10.36
CA ALA A 687 -25.62 -0.44 -10.35
C ALA A 687 -26.18 0.27 -11.58
N SER A 688 -27.02 -0.39 -12.37
CA SER A 688 -27.70 0.35 -13.45
C SER A 688 -28.59 1.41 -12.78
N LEU A 689 -28.36 2.70 -13.10
CA LEU A 689 -29.18 3.79 -12.58
C LEU A 689 -30.69 3.56 -12.81
N PRO A 690 -31.15 2.99 -13.95
CA PRO A 690 -32.56 2.62 -14.11
C PRO A 690 -33.04 1.61 -13.06
N ALA A 691 -32.23 0.61 -12.70
CA ALA A 691 -32.61 -0.36 -11.66
C ALA A 691 -32.78 0.29 -10.27
N ILE A 692 -32.02 1.35 -9.96
CA ILE A 692 -32.14 2.11 -8.71
C ILE A 692 -33.30 3.11 -8.76
N TYR A 693 -33.56 3.75 -9.92
CA TYR A 693 -34.42 4.92 -10.06
C TYR A 693 -35.69 4.73 -10.91
N ASP A 694 -36.01 3.52 -11.40
CA ASP A 694 -37.29 3.19 -12.05
C ASP A 694 -38.45 3.34 -11.06
N MET A 695 -38.79 4.59 -10.72
CA MET A 695 -39.96 4.95 -9.94
C MET A 695 -41.17 4.73 -10.85
N TYR A 696 -41.66 3.50 -10.89
CA TYR A 696 -42.97 3.20 -11.47
C TYR A 696 -44.10 3.64 -10.54
#